data_AF-A0A3G5ARQ6-F1
#
_entry.id   AF-A0A3G5ARQ6-F1
#
_cell.length_a   1.000
_cell.length_b   1.000
_cell.length_c   1.000
_cell.angle_alpha   90.00
_cell.angle_beta   90.00
_cell.angle_gamma   90.00
#
_symmetry.space_group_name_H-M   'P 1'
#
loop_
_entity.id
_entity.type
_entity.pdbx_description
1 polymer ?
#
loop_
_entity_poly.entity_id
_entity_poly.type
_entity_poly.pdbx_seq_one_letter_code
_entity_poly.pdbx_strand_id
1 'polypeptide(L)'
;MAEDNEPSVSCTSLDTKTTDEETNQLSFHPTSNQPLTFDDVCLASKERSSTPSSHSDQEVGLSGSSTPLGTPFHASSESLIKDLLGYRVAIDDDDDDALTSAGSRSTHNEITNGFLLDLKTIEANYEAKVTAVVEEKNDLEKQLIELKEKFNHQEEEFKKTVEDIKLTFNSRLEKCTKERDLSRKDLESMVVKYAKSERDVIVYKKAKDEAEKKLRDAVKEKESLVNKVKSLTCDKNSLVKSVDAKLSENILLQKEIEKLRDELKDRDQKWKQTQSKLAFEISDHHETCKKLGNALALIESLQNKAELSADTGLINDRSRSSSRNEMVGENPNVNDSISTAVLPSLSNITTSQENDEVKESSNEPKSDLEKTNESKVEHKVLKNKCISLESENHALTRKIQALERERLDHEEVVSKLKESLNKLNGEVLECNLKLKDMEELKINLQHQKEMVESAKTELSRITELNLELTTEMESCRHKEGELLEFTERLTAKSVLLQAEHNTLEEKYSELLEEFNSIKKRLQELEKENTVLTETLAKERDDHEKEIKLMARKVAEKMELITKYKTRVEEIENENKVMKKRHLNSIRELNKELLIMKKHMETCENEQSTSTHKKENGNHNSDTVSNSSRSSTSSNDASTSKGNTLNVPNISNSDMKSVSSANGSTSSISVNDDSLTNKTGETDLIPHVDKTMLINKIFRLQKTIAKKQEKIDYLEEHNHQLLSEMKKKTKLIQYYILREESGALTTNRMDENKKQLAKHGSTVMSSLFKSYPTDSAITLNLSLEINKRLQAVLEDTILKNITLKENLNTLGEEIARLMQQRNSPDRGASSKAVTVD
;
A
#
# COMPACT_ATOMS: atom_id res chain seq x y z
N MET A 1 11.39 -14.34 64.09
CA MET A 1 10.39 -14.73 65.10
C MET A 1 9.34 -13.63 65.03
N ALA A 2 8.35 -13.72 64.13
CA ALA A 2 7.19 -14.63 64.10
C ALA A 2 6.21 -14.33 65.23
N GLU A 3 5.00 -13.93 64.83
CA GLU A 3 3.70 -13.82 65.53
C GLU A 3 2.89 -12.72 64.78
N ASP A 4 1.58 -12.77 64.55
CA ASP A 4 0.57 -13.81 64.78
C ASP A 4 -0.80 -13.32 64.23
N ASN A 5 -1.68 -14.30 64.03
CA ASN A 5 -3.15 -14.33 64.30
C ASN A 5 -4.16 -13.43 63.55
N GLU A 6 -4.98 -14.09 62.72
CA GLU A 6 -6.40 -14.50 62.97
C GLU A 6 -7.37 -13.53 63.71
N PRO A 7 -8.72 -13.75 63.66
CA PRO A 7 -9.63 -13.95 62.52
C PRO A 7 -10.96 -13.15 62.74
N SER A 8 -11.96 -13.23 61.83
CA SER A 8 -13.35 -12.87 62.22
C SER A 8 -14.43 -13.50 61.32
N VAL A 9 -15.59 -13.71 61.95
CA VAL A 9 -16.76 -14.48 61.54
C VAL A 9 -17.99 -13.55 61.42
N SER A 10 -18.70 -13.71 60.31
CA SER A 10 -20.14 -13.57 60.01
C SER A 10 -21.04 -12.40 60.50
N CYS A 11 -21.85 -11.96 59.53
CA CYS A 11 -23.30 -11.65 59.57
C CYS A 11 -23.82 -10.42 60.34
N THR A 12 -24.58 -9.55 59.65
CA THR A 12 -26.06 -9.56 59.65
C THR A 12 -26.65 -8.42 58.80
N SER A 13 -27.82 -8.70 58.24
CA SER A 13 -28.72 -7.88 57.41
C SER A 13 -29.41 -6.74 58.17
N LEU A 14 -29.86 -5.70 57.47
CA LEU A 14 -31.11 -4.98 57.79
C LEU A 14 -31.64 -4.14 56.60
N ASP A 15 -32.96 -4.02 56.58
CA ASP A 15 -33.87 -3.64 55.48
C ASP A 15 -34.13 -2.13 55.27
N THR A 16 -34.80 -1.86 54.14
CA THR A 16 -35.91 -0.90 53.87
C THR A 16 -35.69 0.37 53.02
N LYS A 17 -36.33 0.30 51.83
CA LYS A 17 -37.35 1.21 51.22
C LYS A 17 -36.98 2.57 50.59
N THR A 18 -37.28 2.62 49.27
CA THR A 18 -38.02 3.65 48.46
C THR A 18 -37.41 5.06 48.38
N THR A 19 -37.19 5.69 47.22
CA THR A 19 -38.13 5.99 46.12
C THR A 19 -37.40 6.38 44.81
N ASP A 20 -37.98 5.99 43.68
CA ASP A 20 -38.17 6.72 42.41
C ASP A 20 -37.02 7.54 41.77
N GLU A 21 -36.54 7.09 40.60
CA GLU A 21 -36.60 7.89 39.37
C GLU A 21 -36.31 7.02 38.12
N GLU A 22 -36.95 7.39 37.02
CA GLU A 22 -37.34 6.56 35.90
C GLU A 22 -36.19 6.08 35.01
N THR A 23 -36.24 4.78 34.72
CA THR A 23 -35.57 4.15 33.59
C THR A 23 -36.28 4.46 32.28
N ASN A 24 -35.55 4.92 31.26
CA ASN A 24 -35.91 4.62 29.87
C ASN A 24 -34.76 3.88 29.19
N GLN A 25 -35.00 2.61 28.93
CA GLN A 25 -34.09 1.66 28.30
C GLN A 25 -34.09 1.89 26.79
N LEU A 26 -32.91 1.88 26.18
CA LEU A 26 -32.75 1.40 24.80
C LEU A 26 -31.42 0.64 24.72
N SER A 27 -31.58 -0.68 24.76
CA SER A 27 -30.57 -1.71 24.56
C SER A 27 -30.02 -1.67 23.13
N PHE A 28 -28.71 -1.52 22.98
CA PHE A 28 -28.00 -1.90 21.76
C PHE A 28 -27.06 -3.07 22.06
N HIS A 29 -27.35 -4.20 21.41
CA HIS A 29 -26.47 -5.36 21.30
C HIS A 29 -25.17 -4.98 20.56
N PRO A 30 -23.98 -5.44 21.00
CA PRO A 30 -22.79 -5.38 20.17
C PRO A 30 -22.66 -6.69 19.38
N THR A 31 -23.08 -6.68 18.12
CA THR A 31 -22.64 -7.70 17.16
C THR A 31 -21.23 -7.39 16.70
N SER A 32 -20.32 -8.26 17.14
CA SER A 32 -18.99 -8.49 16.56
C SER A 32 -19.08 -8.61 15.04
N ASN A 33 -18.35 -7.77 14.30
CA ASN A 33 -17.95 -8.06 12.93
C ASN A 33 -16.54 -7.50 12.68
N GLN A 34 -15.56 -8.40 12.75
CA GLN A 34 -14.23 -8.20 12.20
C GLN A 34 -14.31 -8.24 10.66
N PRO A 35 -13.49 -7.44 9.95
CA PRO A 35 -13.41 -7.50 8.50
C PRO A 35 -12.62 -8.73 8.04
N LEU A 36 -13.26 -9.57 7.22
CA LEU A 36 -12.61 -10.67 6.51
C LEU A 36 -11.78 -10.11 5.35
N THR A 37 -10.52 -10.54 5.30
CA THR A 37 -9.54 -10.25 4.26
C THR A 37 -9.88 -10.95 2.96
N PHE A 38 -9.69 -10.23 1.86
CA PHE A 38 -9.94 -10.64 0.48
C PHE A 38 -8.68 -11.33 -0.06
N ASP A 39 -8.71 -12.67 -0.15
CA ASP A 39 -7.78 -13.47 -0.95
C ASP A 39 -8.58 -14.60 -1.61
N ASP A 40 -8.12 -15.02 -2.80
CA ASP A 40 -8.71 -15.97 -3.75
C ASP A 40 -9.76 -15.42 -4.72
N VAL A 41 -9.33 -14.93 -5.88
CA VAL A 41 -9.60 -15.53 -7.21
C VAL A 41 -8.64 -14.94 -8.24
N CYS A 42 -7.53 -15.62 -8.49
CA CYS A 42 -6.88 -15.61 -9.80
C CYS A 42 -5.91 -16.80 -9.86
N LEU A 43 -6.18 -17.79 -10.72
CA LEU A 43 -5.19 -18.54 -11.53
C LEU A 43 -5.84 -19.79 -12.17
N ALA A 44 -6.07 -19.71 -13.48
CA ALA A 44 -5.95 -20.78 -14.48
C ALA A 44 -6.41 -20.19 -15.83
N SER A 45 -5.70 -20.20 -16.96
CA SER A 45 -4.41 -20.74 -17.41
C SER A 45 -4.08 -19.98 -18.71
N LYS A 46 -2.88 -19.43 -18.90
CA LYS A 46 -1.69 -20.08 -19.48
C LYS A 46 -1.86 -20.55 -20.94
N GLU A 47 -1.46 -19.63 -21.82
CA GLU A 47 -0.61 -19.77 -23.02
C GLU A 47 -0.41 -21.15 -23.68
N ARG A 48 -0.54 -21.15 -25.02
CA ARG A 48 0.44 -21.77 -25.92
C ARG A 48 0.74 -20.88 -27.13
N SER A 49 2.02 -20.63 -27.29
CA SER A 49 2.70 -20.16 -28.49
C SER A 49 2.99 -21.31 -29.45
N SER A 50 2.83 -21.08 -30.76
CA SER A 50 3.73 -21.59 -31.82
C SER A 50 3.37 -20.96 -33.18
N THR A 51 4.35 -20.26 -33.75
CA THR A 51 4.44 -19.68 -35.10
C THR A 51 4.83 -20.76 -36.15
N PRO A 52 5.26 -20.45 -37.39
CA PRO A 52 4.50 -20.00 -38.58
C PRO A 52 4.74 -20.90 -39.84
N SER A 53 3.84 -20.92 -40.83
CA SER A 53 4.13 -21.37 -42.22
C SER A 53 2.99 -20.92 -43.15
N SER A 54 3.15 -19.87 -43.95
CA SER A 54 3.75 -19.82 -45.31
C SER A 54 2.77 -20.21 -46.44
N HIS A 55 2.36 -19.17 -47.17
CA HIS A 55 2.12 -19.05 -48.61
C HIS A 55 1.28 -20.09 -49.36
N SER A 56 0.18 -19.60 -49.93
CA SER A 56 -0.01 -19.61 -51.39
C SER A 56 -0.87 -18.42 -51.81
N ASP A 57 -0.28 -17.58 -52.65
CA ASP A 57 -0.90 -16.43 -53.31
C ASP A 57 -2.07 -16.84 -54.20
N GLN A 58 -3.12 -16.02 -54.26
CA GLN A 58 -3.68 -15.64 -55.57
C GLN A 58 -4.42 -14.31 -55.47
N GLU A 59 -3.75 -13.25 -55.93
CA GLU A 59 -4.43 -12.10 -56.49
C GLU A 59 -5.33 -12.56 -57.65
N VAL A 60 -6.58 -12.13 -57.63
CA VAL A 60 -7.35 -11.89 -58.85
C VAL A 60 -8.22 -10.67 -58.61
N GLY A 61 -7.83 -9.56 -59.22
CA GLY A 61 -8.82 -8.55 -59.60
C GLY A 61 -9.74 -9.14 -60.66
N LEU A 62 -11.01 -8.75 -60.63
CA LEU A 62 -11.76 -8.22 -61.77
C LEU A 62 -13.27 -8.20 -61.47
N SER A 63 -13.88 -7.12 -61.97
CA SER A 63 -15.25 -7.03 -62.49
C SER A 63 -16.40 -7.39 -61.55
N GLY A 64 -17.08 -6.35 -61.07
CA GLY A 64 -18.51 -6.44 -60.77
C GLY A 64 -19.25 -6.80 -62.05
N SER A 65 -19.72 -8.04 -62.12
CA SER A 65 -20.68 -8.51 -63.11
C SER A 65 -22.04 -8.58 -62.45
N SER A 66 -22.94 -7.77 -62.98
CA SER A 66 -24.38 -7.85 -62.84
C SER A 66 -24.88 -9.19 -63.40
N THR A 67 -25.64 -9.96 -62.62
CA THR A 67 -26.84 -10.61 -63.17
C THR A 67 -27.81 -11.01 -62.04
N PRO A 68 -29.11 -10.68 -62.17
CA PRO A 68 -30.18 -11.13 -61.30
C PRO A 68 -30.82 -12.41 -61.87
N LEU A 69 -31.43 -13.26 -61.04
CA LEU A 69 -32.42 -14.22 -61.56
C LEU A 69 -33.45 -14.59 -60.47
N GLY A 70 -34.70 -14.21 -60.76
CA GLY A 70 -35.93 -14.65 -60.12
C GLY A 70 -37.04 -14.35 -61.12
N THR A 71 -37.35 -15.34 -61.95
CA THR A 71 -38.17 -15.31 -63.16
C THR A 71 -39.65 -15.01 -62.92
N PRO A 72 -40.25 -14.07 -63.68
CA PRO A 72 -41.70 -14.02 -63.91
C PRO A 72 -42.06 -14.85 -65.15
N PHE A 73 -43.03 -15.75 -65.01
CA PHE A 73 -43.72 -16.38 -66.12
C PHE A 73 -44.66 -15.33 -66.77
N HIS A 74 -44.24 -14.72 -67.86
CA HIS A 74 -45.16 -14.08 -68.79
C HIS A 74 -44.56 -14.15 -70.20
N ALA A 75 -45.04 -15.09 -71.00
CA ALA A 75 -44.80 -15.14 -72.42
C ALA A 75 -46.15 -15.30 -73.13
N SER A 76 -46.36 -14.42 -74.11
CA SER A 76 -47.28 -14.55 -75.23
C SER A 76 -48.78 -14.65 -74.94
N SER A 77 -49.47 -13.52 -75.08
CA SER A 77 -50.60 -13.39 -76.02
C SER A 77 -51.23 -11.99 -75.94
N GLU A 78 -50.46 -10.96 -76.30
CA GLU A 78 -51.02 -9.64 -76.62
C GLU A 78 -50.55 -9.21 -78.01
N SER A 79 -51.00 -9.94 -79.02
CA SER A 79 -50.93 -9.50 -80.42
C SER A 79 -52.07 -10.03 -81.30
N LEU A 80 -53.24 -10.35 -80.73
CA LEU A 80 -54.36 -10.87 -81.56
C LEU A 80 -55.78 -10.56 -81.04
N ILE A 81 -55.99 -9.43 -80.35
CA ILE A 81 -57.34 -8.94 -80.01
C ILE A 81 -57.49 -7.47 -80.44
N LYS A 82 -57.09 -7.18 -81.68
CA LYS A 82 -57.42 -5.91 -82.35
C LYS A 82 -57.74 -6.03 -83.85
N ASP A 83 -57.95 -7.24 -84.36
CA ASP A 83 -58.25 -7.51 -85.79
C ASP A 83 -59.50 -8.38 -86.03
N LEU A 84 -60.37 -8.64 -85.03
CA LEU A 84 -61.59 -9.46 -85.22
C LEU A 84 -62.84 -8.84 -84.58
N LEU A 85 -63.14 -7.61 -84.96
CA LEU A 85 -64.52 -7.07 -84.99
C LEU A 85 -64.65 -5.94 -86.03
N GLY A 86 -63.91 -6.08 -87.13
CA GLY A 86 -64.16 -5.40 -88.39
C GLY A 86 -64.91 -6.33 -89.33
N TYR A 87 -66.20 -6.55 -89.10
CA TYR A 87 -67.14 -7.05 -90.10
C TYR A 87 -68.57 -6.63 -89.69
N ARG A 88 -68.84 -5.32 -89.76
CA ARG A 88 -70.21 -4.84 -90.01
C ARG A 88 -70.46 -5.14 -91.49
N VAL A 89 -71.12 -6.25 -91.76
CA VAL A 89 -71.76 -6.47 -93.05
C VAL A 89 -72.84 -5.40 -93.19
N ALA A 90 -72.63 -4.49 -94.13
CA ALA A 90 -73.71 -3.81 -94.81
C ALA A 90 -74.43 -4.87 -95.67
N ILE A 91 -75.69 -5.16 -95.33
CA ILE A 91 -76.65 -5.70 -96.27
C ILE A 91 -77.68 -4.59 -96.42
N ASP A 92 -77.47 -3.81 -97.49
CA ASP A 92 -78.55 -3.25 -98.28
C ASP A 92 -79.34 -4.44 -98.85
N ASP A 93 -80.66 -4.40 -98.76
CA ASP A 93 -81.57 -5.15 -99.65
C ASP A 93 -82.92 -4.42 -99.63
N ASP A 94 -83.00 -3.37 -100.46
CA ASP A 94 -84.25 -2.92 -101.08
C ASP A 94 -84.58 -3.89 -102.23
N ASP A 95 -85.88 -4.19 -102.35
CA ASP A 95 -86.61 -4.65 -103.53
C ASP A 95 -86.28 -6.04 -104.15
N ASP A 96 -87.21 -7.00 -104.02
CA ASP A 96 -88.23 -7.20 -105.08
C ASP A 96 -89.10 -8.45 -104.84
N ASP A 97 -90.39 -8.28 -105.12
CA ASP A 97 -91.34 -9.23 -105.72
C ASP A 97 -91.47 -10.67 -105.19
N ALA A 98 -92.71 -11.04 -104.80
CA ALA A 98 -93.58 -11.74 -105.76
C ALA A 98 -94.86 -12.34 -105.14
N LEU A 99 -95.96 -12.07 -105.84
CA LEU A 99 -97.01 -13.02 -106.21
C LEU A 99 -97.92 -13.60 -105.11
N THR A 100 -99.10 -12.98 -105.07
CA THR A 100 -100.40 -13.67 -104.97
C THR A 100 -100.44 -15.01 -105.71
N SER A 101 -100.69 -16.10 -104.99
CA SER A 101 -101.32 -17.31 -105.55
C SER A 101 -102.07 -18.06 -104.46
N ALA A 102 -103.40 -17.96 -104.52
CA ALA A 102 -104.33 -18.74 -103.74
C ALA A 102 -104.36 -20.19 -104.27
N GLY A 103 -104.30 -21.17 -103.36
CA GLY A 103 -104.54 -22.57 -103.75
C GLY A 103 -104.18 -23.59 -102.69
N SER A 104 -105.14 -23.92 -101.83
CA SER A 104 -105.28 -25.25 -101.22
C SER A 104 -104.13 -25.78 -100.35
N ARG A 105 -104.09 -25.40 -99.07
CA ARG A 105 -103.32 -26.14 -98.04
C ARG A 105 -103.83 -25.92 -96.59
N SER A 106 -105.14 -26.01 -96.39
CA SER A 106 -105.78 -25.81 -95.07
C SER A 106 -105.48 -26.90 -94.03
N THR A 107 -104.91 -28.05 -94.41
CA THR A 107 -104.54 -29.14 -93.47
C THR A 107 -103.03 -29.35 -93.34
N HIS A 108 -102.22 -28.65 -94.14
CA HIS A 108 -100.77 -28.60 -93.95
C HIS A 108 -100.40 -27.50 -92.96
N ASN A 109 -101.09 -26.35 -93.01
CA ASN A 109 -100.80 -25.18 -92.17
C ASN A 109 -100.97 -25.43 -90.66
N GLU A 110 -101.93 -26.23 -90.20
CA GLU A 110 -102.08 -26.51 -88.75
C GLU A 110 -100.96 -27.41 -88.21
N ILE A 111 -100.51 -28.40 -88.99
CA ILE A 111 -99.40 -29.28 -88.62
C ILE A 111 -98.07 -28.51 -88.69
N THR A 112 -97.82 -27.72 -89.75
CA THR A 112 -96.63 -26.86 -89.80
C THR A 112 -96.65 -25.75 -88.75
N ASN A 113 -97.80 -25.19 -88.39
CA ASN A 113 -97.89 -24.18 -87.33
C ASN A 113 -97.67 -24.80 -85.93
N GLY A 114 -98.13 -26.02 -85.68
CA GLY A 114 -97.84 -26.76 -84.45
C GLY A 114 -96.35 -27.10 -84.30
N PHE A 115 -95.73 -27.65 -85.34
CA PHE A 115 -94.29 -27.90 -85.35
C PHE A 115 -93.47 -26.61 -85.27
N LEU A 116 -93.91 -25.51 -85.90
CA LEU A 116 -93.24 -24.22 -85.81
C LEU A 116 -93.33 -23.62 -84.40
N LEU A 117 -94.45 -23.80 -83.70
CA LEU A 117 -94.63 -23.35 -82.32
C LEU A 117 -93.78 -24.17 -81.35
N ASP A 118 -93.71 -25.49 -81.54
CA ASP A 118 -92.83 -26.37 -80.77
C ASP A 118 -91.36 -26.06 -81.03
N LEU A 119 -90.98 -25.82 -82.30
CA LEU A 119 -89.62 -25.44 -82.67
C LEU A 119 -89.22 -24.09 -82.07
N LYS A 120 -90.13 -23.12 -82.07
CA LYS A 120 -89.93 -21.80 -81.44
C LYS A 120 -89.86 -21.88 -79.92
N THR A 121 -90.60 -22.81 -79.31
CA THR A 121 -90.53 -23.07 -77.87
C THR A 121 -89.21 -23.76 -77.50
N ILE A 122 -88.75 -24.70 -78.33
CA ILE A 122 -87.45 -25.35 -78.20
C ILE A 122 -86.32 -24.32 -78.37
N GLU A 123 -86.40 -23.45 -79.38
CA GLU A 123 -85.46 -22.36 -79.62
C GLU A 123 -85.41 -21.39 -78.42
N ALA A 124 -86.55 -20.93 -77.92
CA ALA A 124 -86.62 -20.09 -76.72
C ALA A 124 -86.03 -20.77 -75.47
N ASN A 125 -86.25 -22.09 -75.31
CA ASN A 125 -85.66 -22.86 -74.22
C ASN A 125 -84.13 -23.01 -74.37
N TYR A 126 -83.63 -23.17 -75.61
CA TYR A 126 -82.19 -23.19 -75.87
C TYR A 126 -81.55 -21.82 -75.67
N GLU A 127 -82.20 -20.73 -76.11
CA GLU A 127 -81.75 -19.36 -75.86
C GLU A 127 -81.69 -19.06 -74.36
N ALA A 128 -82.72 -19.41 -73.60
CA ALA A 128 -82.73 -19.25 -72.14
C ALA A 128 -81.62 -20.05 -71.44
N LYS A 129 -81.29 -21.24 -71.97
CA LYS A 129 -80.18 -22.06 -71.45
C LYS A 129 -78.82 -21.46 -71.81
N VAL A 130 -78.68 -20.89 -73.01
CA VAL A 130 -77.46 -20.19 -73.44
C VAL A 130 -77.25 -18.93 -72.60
N THR A 131 -78.31 -18.14 -72.34
CA THR A 131 -78.20 -16.96 -71.48
C THR A 131 -77.82 -17.33 -70.05
N ALA A 132 -78.41 -18.38 -69.48
CA ALA A 132 -78.05 -18.85 -68.13
C ALA A 132 -76.58 -19.31 -68.05
N VAL A 133 -76.06 -20.00 -69.07
CA VAL A 133 -74.65 -20.41 -69.14
C VAL A 133 -73.73 -19.20 -69.31
N VAL A 134 -74.14 -18.18 -70.07
CA VAL A 134 -73.37 -16.93 -70.21
C VAL A 134 -73.35 -16.14 -68.90
N GLU A 135 -74.46 -16.08 -68.18
CA GLU A 135 -74.52 -15.47 -66.85
C GLU A 135 -73.64 -16.21 -65.85
N GLU A 136 -73.71 -17.55 -65.80
CA GLU A 136 -72.83 -18.38 -64.97
C GLU A 136 -71.35 -18.17 -65.33
N LYS A 137 -71.02 -18.10 -66.62
CA LYS A 137 -69.66 -17.79 -67.08
C LYS A 137 -69.21 -16.41 -66.60
N ASN A 138 -70.05 -15.38 -66.72
CA ASN A 138 -69.72 -14.03 -66.29
C ASN A 138 -69.54 -13.94 -64.76
N ASP A 139 -70.37 -14.67 -64.00
CA ASP A 139 -70.23 -14.75 -62.55
C ASP A 139 -68.95 -15.49 -62.13
N LEU A 140 -68.57 -16.57 -62.83
CA LEU A 140 -67.31 -17.26 -62.62
C LEU A 140 -66.10 -16.40 -63.01
N GLU A 141 -66.17 -15.65 -64.10
CA GLU A 141 -65.11 -14.70 -64.51
C GLU A 141 -64.94 -13.59 -63.46
N LYS A 142 -66.05 -13.05 -62.92
CA LYS A 142 -66.01 -12.07 -61.85
C LYS A 142 -65.39 -12.63 -60.57
N GLN A 143 -65.80 -13.84 -60.15
CA GLN A 143 -65.20 -14.51 -58.99
C GLN A 143 -63.70 -14.77 -59.18
N LEU A 144 -63.27 -15.12 -60.40
CA LEU A 144 -61.87 -15.36 -60.72
C LEU A 144 -61.04 -14.06 -60.63
N ILE A 145 -61.58 -12.94 -61.10
CA ILE A 145 -60.95 -11.61 -60.96
C ILE A 145 -60.84 -11.23 -59.48
N GLU A 146 -61.93 -11.34 -58.71
CA GLU A 146 -61.92 -11.03 -57.27
C GLU A 146 -60.92 -11.90 -56.49
N LEU A 147 -60.80 -13.18 -56.85
CA LEU A 147 -59.84 -14.08 -56.21
C LEU A 147 -58.40 -13.72 -56.58
N LYS A 148 -58.15 -13.31 -57.83
CA LYS A 148 -56.83 -12.85 -58.30
C LYS A 148 -56.41 -11.55 -57.62
N GLU A 149 -57.34 -10.61 -57.43
CA GLU A 149 -57.08 -9.37 -56.68
C GLU A 149 -56.76 -9.66 -55.21
N LYS A 150 -57.51 -10.56 -54.56
CA LYS A 150 -57.21 -11.01 -53.19
C LYS A 150 -55.84 -11.67 -53.07
N PHE A 151 -55.48 -12.52 -54.02
CA PHE A 151 -54.17 -13.17 -54.05
C PHE A 151 -53.04 -12.14 -54.21
N ASN A 152 -53.17 -11.19 -55.15
CA ASN A 152 -52.18 -10.14 -55.35
C ASN A 152 -52.02 -9.25 -54.10
N HIS A 153 -53.14 -8.89 -53.45
CA HIS A 153 -53.09 -8.11 -52.22
C HIS A 153 -52.35 -8.87 -51.10
N GLN A 154 -52.62 -10.16 -50.96
CA GLN A 154 -51.94 -11.01 -49.98
C GLN A 154 -50.43 -11.14 -50.31
N GLU A 155 -50.05 -11.24 -51.58
CA GLU A 155 -48.65 -11.27 -52.02
C GLU A 155 -47.92 -9.96 -51.69
N GLU A 156 -48.56 -8.80 -51.90
CA GLU A 156 -48.00 -7.50 -51.52
C GLU A 156 -47.84 -7.36 -50.00
N GLU A 157 -48.82 -7.81 -49.21
CA GLU A 157 -48.71 -7.84 -47.75
C GLU A 157 -47.56 -8.74 -47.27
N PHE A 158 -47.42 -9.94 -47.85
CA PHE A 158 -46.29 -10.82 -47.54
C PHE A 158 -44.95 -10.20 -47.93
N LYS A 159 -44.87 -9.54 -49.09
CA LYS A 159 -43.65 -8.86 -49.52
C LYS A 159 -43.26 -7.74 -48.56
N LYS A 160 -44.24 -6.94 -48.12
CA LYS A 160 -44.03 -5.85 -47.15
C LYS A 160 -43.58 -6.39 -45.79
N THR A 161 -44.23 -7.43 -45.27
CA THR A 161 -43.84 -8.05 -43.99
C THR A 161 -42.43 -8.67 -44.05
N VAL A 162 -42.05 -9.28 -45.17
CA VAL A 162 -40.68 -9.78 -45.38
C VAL A 162 -39.67 -8.64 -45.40
N GLU A 163 -39.99 -7.52 -46.04
CA GLU A 163 -39.11 -6.34 -46.07
C GLU A 163 -38.95 -5.70 -44.68
N ASP A 164 -40.04 -5.58 -43.92
CA ASP A 164 -40.03 -5.11 -42.53
C ASP A 164 -39.21 -6.04 -41.61
N ILE A 165 -39.36 -7.35 -41.75
CA ILE A 165 -38.55 -8.35 -41.01
C ILE A 165 -37.08 -8.23 -41.40
N LYS A 166 -36.77 -8.08 -42.68
CA LYS A 166 -35.38 -7.93 -43.15
C LYS A 166 -34.74 -6.65 -42.62
N LEU A 167 -35.48 -5.55 -42.60
CA LEU A 167 -34.99 -4.25 -42.10
C LEU A 167 -34.76 -4.30 -40.59
N THR A 168 -35.70 -4.85 -39.82
CA THR A 168 -35.56 -5.02 -38.37
C THR A 168 -34.42 -5.98 -38.02
N PHE A 169 -34.27 -7.08 -38.76
CA PHE A 169 -33.15 -8.01 -38.59
C PHE A 169 -31.80 -7.36 -38.88
N ASN A 170 -31.68 -6.63 -39.99
CA ASN A 170 -30.45 -5.92 -40.35
C ASN A 170 -30.10 -4.84 -39.31
N SER A 171 -31.08 -4.08 -38.82
CA SER A 171 -30.85 -3.10 -37.75
C SER A 171 -30.37 -3.76 -36.46
N ARG A 172 -30.96 -4.91 -36.09
CA ARG A 172 -30.53 -5.68 -34.91
C ARG A 172 -29.13 -6.25 -35.10
N LEU A 173 -28.81 -6.75 -36.28
CA LEU A 173 -27.48 -7.26 -36.62
C LEU A 173 -26.44 -6.14 -36.52
N GLU A 174 -26.71 -4.97 -37.08
CA GLU A 174 -25.81 -3.81 -37.01
C GLU A 174 -25.59 -3.31 -35.57
N LYS A 175 -26.63 -3.34 -34.72
CA LYS A 175 -26.48 -3.03 -33.29
C LYS A 175 -25.59 -4.04 -32.59
N CYS A 176 -25.83 -5.34 -32.80
CA CYS A 176 -25.02 -6.41 -32.19
C CYS A 176 -23.56 -6.35 -32.67
N THR A 177 -23.30 -6.05 -33.93
CA THR A 177 -21.93 -5.93 -34.45
C THR A 177 -21.20 -4.73 -33.85
N LYS A 178 -21.87 -3.57 -33.74
CA LYS A 178 -21.31 -2.37 -33.07
C LYS A 178 -20.97 -2.63 -31.60
N GLU A 179 -21.87 -3.28 -30.86
CA GLU A 179 -21.65 -3.61 -29.44
C GLU A 179 -20.49 -4.60 -29.25
N ARG A 180 -20.38 -5.60 -30.14
CA ARG A 180 -19.24 -6.52 -30.19
C ARG A 180 -17.93 -5.78 -30.47
N ASP A 181 -17.93 -4.83 -31.41
CA ASP A 181 -16.74 -4.06 -31.76
C ASP A 181 -16.29 -3.11 -30.65
N LEU A 182 -17.24 -2.50 -29.93
CA LEU A 182 -16.96 -1.70 -28.73
C LEU A 182 -16.37 -2.57 -27.62
N SER A 183 -17.01 -3.69 -27.30
CA SER A 183 -16.51 -4.64 -26.30
C SER A 183 -15.10 -5.15 -26.65
N ARG A 184 -14.83 -5.37 -27.94
CA ARG A 184 -13.51 -5.75 -28.43
C ARG A 184 -12.48 -4.64 -28.22
N LYS A 185 -12.81 -3.38 -28.53
CA LYS A 185 -11.92 -2.23 -28.29
C LYS A 185 -11.64 -2.03 -26.80
N ASP A 186 -12.64 -2.25 -25.94
CA ASP A 186 -12.47 -2.17 -24.49
C ASP A 186 -11.56 -3.26 -23.97
N LEU A 187 -11.68 -4.50 -24.48
CA LEU A 187 -10.77 -5.59 -24.17
C LEU A 187 -9.33 -5.27 -24.62
N GLU A 188 -9.14 -4.80 -25.85
CA GLU A 188 -7.83 -4.41 -26.37
C GLU A 188 -7.20 -3.27 -25.54
N SER A 189 -7.99 -2.27 -25.16
CA SER A 189 -7.59 -1.17 -24.26
C SER A 189 -7.20 -1.67 -22.87
N MET A 190 -7.97 -2.61 -22.30
CA MET A 190 -7.69 -3.22 -21.00
C MET A 190 -6.39 -4.01 -21.02
N VAL A 191 -6.14 -4.80 -22.07
CA VAL A 191 -4.89 -5.55 -22.25
C VAL A 191 -3.69 -4.60 -22.32
N VAL A 192 -3.79 -3.49 -23.05
CA VAL A 192 -2.72 -2.48 -23.12
C VAL A 192 -2.47 -1.82 -21.77
N LYS A 193 -3.54 -1.47 -21.02
CA LYS A 193 -3.42 -0.91 -19.67
C LYS A 193 -2.76 -1.91 -18.72
N TYR A 194 -3.15 -3.18 -18.78
CA TYR A 194 -2.54 -4.24 -17.98
C TYR A 194 -1.05 -4.40 -18.29
N ALA A 195 -0.69 -4.48 -19.58
CA ALA A 195 0.72 -4.59 -19.99
C ALA A 195 1.58 -3.38 -19.57
N LYS A 196 1.00 -2.17 -19.56
CA LYS A 196 1.66 -0.99 -19.00
C LYS A 196 1.85 -1.11 -17.49
N SER A 197 0.79 -1.47 -16.75
CA SER A 197 0.86 -1.65 -15.29
C SER A 197 1.86 -2.73 -14.88
N GLU A 198 1.93 -3.85 -15.61
CA GLU A 198 2.90 -4.93 -15.35
C GLU A 198 4.34 -4.45 -15.59
N ARG A 199 4.57 -3.68 -16.66
CA ARG A 199 5.88 -3.05 -16.92
C ARG A 199 6.28 -2.12 -15.78
N ASP A 200 5.36 -1.28 -15.32
CA ASP A 200 5.62 -0.33 -14.24
C ASP A 200 5.90 -1.07 -12.93
N VAL A 201 5.16 -2.13 -12.62
CA VAL A 201 5.43 -3.02 -11.48
C VAL A 201 6.84 -3.61 -11.54
N ILE A 202 7.31 -4.05 -12.72
CA ILE A 202 8.67 -4.55 -12.91
C ILE A 202 9.71 -3.44 -12.67
N VAL A 203 9.47 -2.22 -13.16
CA VAL A 203 10.36 -1.06 -12.95
C VAL A 203 10.43 -0.71 -11.46
N TYR A 204 9.29 -0.66 -10.77
CA TYR A 204 9.25 -0.39 -9.33
C TYR A 204 9.92 -1.49 -8.51
N LYS A 205 9.78 -2.77 -8.89
CA LYS A 205 10.51 -3.87 -8.25
C LYS A 205 12.02 -3.70 -8.42
N LYS A 206 12.51 -3.39 -9.62
CA LYS A 206 13.95 -3.13 -9.86
C LYS A 206 14.46 -1.95 -9.04
N ALA A 207 13.73 -0.84 -9.00
CA ALA A 207 14.10 0.33 -8.22
C ALA A 207 14.13 0.03 -6.71
N LYS A 208 13.16 -0.76 -6.21
CA LYS A 208 13.14 -1.25 -4.84
C LYS A 208 14.36 -2.12 -4.53
N ASP A 209 14.68 -3.10 -5.38
CA ASP A 209 15.82 -4.01 -5.19
C ASP A 209 17.16 -3.25 -5.17
N GLU A 210 17.29 -2.20 -6.00
CA GLU A 210 18.46 -1.33 -6.02
C GLU A 210 18.55 -0.46 -4.76
N ALA A 211 17.43 0.10 -4.29
CA ALA A 211 17.38 0.85 -3.04
C ALA A 211 17.71 -0.04 -1.83
N GLU A 212 17.21 -1.28 -1.80
CA GLU A 212 17.55 -2.26 -0.76
C GLU A 212 19.03 -2.65 -0.81
N LYS A 213 19.63 -2.75 -2.00
CA LYS A 213 21.08 -2.96 -2.14
C LYS A 213 21.87 -1.79 -1.56
N LYS A 214 21.51 -0.54 -1.91
CA LYS A 214 22.15 0.66 -1.36
C LYS A 214 22.01 0.73 0.15
N LEU A 215 20.85 0.37 0.70
CA LEU A 215 20.63 0.29 2.15
C LEU A 215 21.55 -0.76 2.80
N ARG A 216 21.68 -1.95 2.21
CA ARG A 216 22.59 -3.00 2.73
C ARG A 216 24.04 -2.52 2.75
N ASP A 217 24.48 -1.80 1.72
CA ASP A 217 25.86 -1.30 1.66
C ASP A 217 26.09 -0.15 2.66
N ALA A 218 25.12 0.75 2.83
CA ALA A 218 25.17 1.80 3.87
C ALA A 218 25.18 1.21 5.29
N VAL A 219 24.46 0.11 5.54
CA VAL A 219 24.50 -0.60 6.83
C VAL A 219 25.89 -1.18 7.10
N LYS A 220 26.54 -1.79 6.11
CA LYS A 220 27.93 -2.28 6.26
C LYS A 220 28.91 -1.14 6.56
N GLU A 221 28.76 0.00 5.89
CA GLU A 221 29.57 1.18 6.14
C GLU A 221 29.35 1.72 7.57
N LYS A 222 28.09 1.80 8.01
CA LYS A 222 27.75 2.16 9.40
C LYS A 222 28.41 1.20 10.40
N GLU A 223 28.36 -0.11 10.18
CA GLU A 223 29.01 -1.10 11.05
C GLU A 223 30.54 -0.91 11.09
N SER A 224 31.15 -0.62 9.93
CA SER A 224 32.58 -0.29 9.83
C SER A 224 32.94 0.96 10.64
N LEU A 225 32.17 2.04 10.50
CA LEU A 225 32.36 3.28 11.27
C LEU A 225 32.15 3.06 12.77
N VAL A 226 31.13 2.30 13.17
CA VAL A 226 30.90 1.93 14.58
C VAL A 226 32.09 1.15 15.15
N ASN A 227 32.67 0.22 14.38
CA ASN A 227 33.88 -0.50 14.80
C ASN A 227 35.09 0.44 14.94
N LYS A 228 35.23 1.43 14.04
CA LYS A 228 36.27 2.45 14.14
C LYS A 228 36.10 3.32 15.39
N VAL A 229 34.88 3.74 15.70
CA VAL A 229 34.56 4.49 16.93
C VAL A 229 34.90 3.68 18.19
N LYS A 230 34.58 2.37 18.21
CA LYS A 230 34.96 1.48 19.32
C LYS A 230 36.48 1.41 19.50
N SER A 231 37.23 1.27 18.40
CA SER A 231 38.71 1.28 18.45
C SER A 231 39.24 2.59 19.00
N LEU A 232 38.79 3.74 18.48
CA LEU A 232 39.21 5.05 18.95
C LEU A 232 38.84 5.29 20.42
N THR A 233 37.70 4.76 20.87
CA THR A 233 37.30 4.82 22.28
C THR A 233 38.23 3.98 23.16
N CYS A 234 38.66 2.81 22.70
CA CYS A 234 39.67 2.00 23.40
C CYS A 234 41.01 2.75 23.50
N ASP A 235 41.47 3.35 22.41
CA ASP A 235 42.72 4.13 22.37
C ASP A 235 42.63 5.35 23.30
N LYS A 236 41.51 6.09 23.27
CA LYS A 236 41.23 7.20 24.20
C LYS A 236 41.35 6.75 25.66
N ASN A 237 40.74 5.62 26.01
CA ASN A 237 40.78 5.11 27.38
C ASN A 237 42.18 4.66 27.79
N SER A 238 42.97 4.12 26.86
CA SER A 238 44.39 3.78 27.10
C SER A 238 45.24 5.03 27.35
N LEU A 239 45.07 6.06 26.52
CA LEU A 239 45.71 7.37 26.69
C LEU A 239 45.33 8.03 28.02
N VAL A 240 44.06 8.03 28.39
CA VAL A 240 43.59 8.54 29.69
C VAL A 240 44.29 7.84 30.85
N LYS A 241 44.34 6.50 30.83
CA LYS A 241 45.07 5.72 31.87
C LYS A 241 46.56 6.08 31.94
N SER A 242 47.19 6.29 30.79
CA SER A 242 48.60 6.71 30.72
C SER A 242 48.82 8.10 31.31
N VAL A 243 47.94 9.05 30.99
CA VAL A 243 47.96 10.41 31.56
C VAL A 243 47.75 10.37 33.08
N ASP A 244 46.77 9.61 33.57
CA ASP A 244 46.52 9.47 35.01
C ASP A 244 47.72 8.87 35.76
N ALA A 245 48.39 7.88 35.15
CA ALA A 245 49.62 7.30 35.69
C ALA A 245 50.75 8.34 35.76
N LYS A 246 50.94 9.14 34.71
CA LYS A 246 51.94 10.22 34.68
C LYS A 246 51.63 11.33 35.68
N LEU A 247 50.36 11.66 35.86
CA LEU A 247 49.90 12.65 36.83
C LEU A 247 50.19 12.15 38.26
N SER A 248 49.95 10.87 38.53
CA SER A 248 50.29 10.23 39.81
C SER A 248 51.80 10.23 40.08
N GLU A 249 52.63 9.92 39.08
CA GLU A 249 54.09 9.99 39.17
C GLU A 249 54.57 11.42 39.45
N ASN A 250 53.99 12.42 38.79
CA ASN A 250 54.31 13.83 39.01
C ASN A 250 54.00 14.25 40.45
N ILE A 251 52.83 13.87 40.99
CA ILE A 251 52.47 14.11 42.40
C ILE A 251 53.51 13.52 43.36
N LEU A 252 54.01 12.30 43.09
CA LEU A 252 55.05 11.67 43.92
C LEU A 252 56.38 12.44 43.84
N LEU A 253 56.82 12.81 42.63
CA LEU A 253 58.03 13.61 42.45
C LEU A 253 57.92 14.98 43.13
N GLN A 254 56.73 15.59 43.10
CA GLN A 254 56.48 16.89 43.73
C GLN A 254 56.57 16.81 45.26
N LYS A 255 56.06 15.72 45.86
CA LYS A 255 56.23 15.42 47.29
C LYS A 255 57.69 15.19 47.66
N GLU A 256 58.46 14.51 46.81
CA GLU A 256 59.89 14.29 47.05
C GLU A 256 60.68 15.61 46.96
N ILE A 257 60.34 16.50 46.02
CA ILE A 257 60.92 17.85 45.95
C ILE A 257 60.62 18.66 47.21
N GLU A 258 59.39 18.59 47.74
CA GLU A 258 59.03 19.27 48.99
C GLU A 258 59.81 18.72 50.18
N LYS A 259 59.95 17.40 50.28
CA LYS A 259 60.77 16.76 51.32
C LYS A 259 62.23 17.18 51.23
N LEU A 260 62.83 17.17 50.04
CA LEU A 260 64.21 17.62 49.83
C LEU A 260 64.37 19.11 50.15
N ARG A 261 63.38 19.96 49.85
CA ARG A 261 63.38 21.38 50.27
C ARG A 261 63.43 21.52 51.78
N ASP A 262 62.64 20.75 52.50
CA ASP A 262 62.60 20.83 53.97
C ASP A 262 63.90 20.28 54.58
N GLU A 263 64.47 19.20 54.05
CA GLU A 263 65.81 18.74 54.43
C GLU A 263 66.89 19.81 54.17
N LEU A 264 66.79 20.53 53.05
CA LEU A 264 67.73 21.61 52.71
C LEU A 264 67.58 22.80 53.67
N LYS A 265 66.36 23.18 54.04
CA LYS A 265 66.09 24.19 55.08
C LYS A 265 66.67 23.78 56.44
N ASP A 266 66.49 22.51 56.83
CA ASP A 266 67.06 21.99 58.08
C ASP A 266 68.59 22.03 58.07
N ARG A 267 69.22 21.69 56.94
CA ARG A 267 70.68 21.80 56.79
C ARG A 267 71.15 23.25 56.80
N ASP A 268 70.44 24.15 56.15
CA ASP A 268 70.74 25.59 56.17
C ASP A 268 70.62 26.17 57.58
N GLN A 269 69.58 25.79 58.34
CA GLN A 269 69.41 26.19 59.73
C GLN A 269 70.54 25.64 60.61
N LYS A 270 70.92 24.37 60.44
CA LYS A 270 72.07 23.78 61.15
C LYS A 270 73.37 24.49 60.80
N TRP A 271 73.60 24.78 59.52
CA TRP A 271 74.78 25.52 59.07
C TRP A 271 74.83 26.91 59.69
N LYS A 272 73.73 27.66 59.67
CA LYS A 272 73.60 28.97 60.34
C LYS A 272 73.90 28.87 61.84
N GLN A 273 73.37 27.86 62.54
CA GLN A 273 73.67 27.64 63.96
C GLN A 273 75.17 27.36 64.18
N THR A 274 75.81 26.53 63.35
CA THR A 274 77.26 26.28 63.46
C THR A 274 78.08 27.52 63.14
N GLN A 275 77.67 28.31 62.16
CA GLN A 275 78.32 29.56 61.79
C GLN A 275 78.22 30.58 62.94
N SER A 276 77.06 30.72 63.57
CA SER A 276 76.89 31.57 64.74
C SER A 276 77.72 31.11 65.93
N LYS A 277 77.83 29.79 66.17
CA LYS A 277 78.71 29.24 67.22
C LYS A 277 80.18 29.55 66.95
N LEU A 278 80.65 29.36 65.72
CA LEU A 278 82.02 29.70 65.33
C LEU A 278 82.28 31.19 65.49
N ALA A 279 81.34 32.06 65.09
CA ALA A 279 81.46 33.50 65.30
C ALA A 279 81.57 33.88 66.78
N PHE A 280 80.83 33.20 67.65
CA PHE A 280 80.93 33.35 69.10
C PHE A 280 82.29 32.88 69.64
N GLU A 281 82.76 31.70 69.23
CA GLU A 281 84.09 31.19 69.61
C GLU A 281 85.23 32.11 69.11
N ILE A 282 85.12 32.67 67.91
CA ILE A 282 86.07 33.67 67.40
C ILE A 282 86.05 34.94 68.26
N SER A 283 84.88 35.40 68.69
CA SER A 283 84.74 36.55 69.59
C SER A 283 85.38 36.28 70.96
N ASP A 284 85.12 35.11 71.55
CA ASP A 284 85.73 34.67 72.81
C ASP A 284 87.26 34.54 72.69
N HIS A 285 87.74 34.00 71.57
CA HIS A 285 89.17 33.91 71.28
C HIS A 285 89.80 35.30 71.09
N HIS A 286 89.10 36.22 70.43
CA HIS A 286 89.54 37.59 70.30
C HIS A 286 89.63 38.29 71.66
N GLU A 287 88.65 38.09 72.55
CA GLU A 287 88.66 38.66 73.90
C GLU A 287 89.78 38.07 74.77
N THR A 288 90.01 36.76 74.69
CA THR A 288 91.13 36.11 75.39
C THR A 288 92.49 36.55 74.85
N CYS A 289 92.65 36.68 73.52
CA CYS A 289 93.84 37.27 72.90
C CYS A 289 94.07 38.71 73.40
N LYS A 290 93.00 39.51 73.51
CA LYS A 290 93.09 40.88 74.05
C LYS A 290 93.53 40.89 75.52
N LYS A 291 92.98 39.98 76.35
CA LYS A 291 93.40 39.81 77.75
C LYS A 291 94.86 39.37 77.86
N LEU A 292 95.31 38.44 77.00
CA LEU A 292 96.70 37.99 76.94
C LEU A 292 97.63 39.12 76.50
N GLY A 293 97.27 39.88 75.46
CA GLY A 293 98.02 41.06 75.02
C GLY A 293 98.17 42.10 76.13
N ASN A 294 97.10 42.37 76.87
CA ASN A 294 97.16 43.27 78.04
C ASN A 294 98.08 42.72 79.15
N ALA A 295 98.07 41.41 79.40
CA ALA A 295 98.96 40.78 80.37
C ALA A 295 100.43 40.82 79.94
N LEU A 296 100.72 40.60 78.65
CA LEU A 296 102.05 40.73 78.08
C LEU A 296 102.57 42.17 78.16
N ALA A 297 101.74 43.17 77.85
CA ALA A 297 102.09 44.58 78.01
C ALA A 297 102.38 44.96 79.48
N LEU A 298 101.66 44.36 80.43
CA LEU A 298 101.94 44.54 81.85
C LEU A 298 103.30 43.92 82.23
N ILE A 299 103.63 42.73 81.73
CA ILE A 299 104.93 42.09 81.94
C ILE A 299 106.06 42.93 81.34
N GLU A 300 105.89 43.45 80.12
CA GLU A 300 106.87 44.35 79.49
C GLU A 300 107.08 45.62 80.31
N SER A 301 106.00 46.19 80.89
CA SER A 301 106.13 47.34 81.80
C SER A 301 106.86 47.00 83.10
N LEU A 302 106.77 45.76 83.59
CA LEU A 302 107.49 45.27 84.76
C LEU A 302 108.95 44.93 84.44
N GLN A 303 109.24 44.42 83.24
CA GLN A 303 110.59 44.20 82.74
C GLN A 303 111.33 45.52 82.52
N ASN A 304 110.68 46.53 81.93
CA ASN A 304 111.24 47.87 81.79
C ASN A 304 111.50 48.55 83.15
N LYS A 305 110.68 48.25 84.17
CA LYS A 305 110.94 48.67 85.57
C LYS A 305 112.08 47.89 86.22
N ALA A 306 112.29 46.63 85.85
CA ALA A 306 113.41 45.82 86.32
C ALA A 306 114.74 46.25 85.66
N GLU A 307 114.73 46.58 84.36
CA GLU A 307 115.89 47.13 83.63
C GLU A 307 116.32 48.50 84.17
N LEU A 308 115.39 49.37 84.58
CA LEU A 308 115.71 50.64 85.26
C LEU A 308 116.24 50.47 86.70
N SER A 309 116.23 49.25 87.27
CA SER A 309 116.77 48.94 88.60
C SER A 309 118.09 48.14 88.60
N ALA A 310 118.58 47.76 87.41
CA ALA A 310 119.78 46.93 87.24
C ALA A 310 120.98 47.70 86.65
N ASP A 311 120.95 49.04 86.66
CA ASP A 311 122.07 49.90 86.24
C ASP A 311 123.03 50.20 87.41
N THR A 312 123.52 49.14 88.08
CA THR A 312 124.67 49.20 89.00
C THR A 312 125.38 47.84 89.06
N GLY A 313 126.33 47.58 88.16
CA GLY A 313 127.34 46.55 88.42
C GLY A 313 127.90 45.75 87.24
N LEU A 314 128.89 46.34 86.57
CA LEU A 314 130.17 45.73 86.11
C LEU A 314 130.12 44.50 85.17
N ILE A 315 130.53 44.64 83.89
CA ILE A 315 131.90 44.46 83.32
C ILE A 315 132.08 43.11 82.58
N ASN A 316 132.45 43.24 81.30
CA ASN A 316 133.23 42.34 80.43
C ASN A 316 132.98 40.82 80.50
N ASP A 317 132.65 40.20 79.35
CA ASP A 317 133.70 39.54 78.58
C ASP A 317 133.35 39.30 77.10
N ARG A 318 134.42 39.10 76.35
CA ARG A 318 134.63 39.23 74.92
C ARG A 318 134.23 37.98 74.11
N SER A 319 133.90 38.23 72.84
CA SER A 319 134.17 37.36 71.67
C SER A 319 133.38 36.08 71.45
N ARG A 320 132.64 36.02 70.34
CA ARG A 320 132.73 35.03 69.21
C ARG A 320 131.36 34.96 68.51
N SER A 321 131.22 35.62 67.36
CA SER A 321 131.55 35.13 66.02
C SER A 321 130.49 34.20 65.41
N SER A 322 129.98 34.66 64.27
CA SER A 322 129.88 33.90 63.01
C SER A 322 128.58 33.15 62.67
N SER A 323 128.03 33.57 61.53
CA SER A 323 127.59 32.73 60.40
C SER A 323 126.14 32.24 60.30
N ARG A 324 125.34 32.96 59.50
CA ARG A 324 124.62 32.56 58.25
C ARG A 324 123.58 33.66 57.95
N ASN A 325 123.64 34.47 56.90
CA ASN A 325 123.68 34.26 55.44
C ASN A 325 122.45 33.55 54.84
N GLU A 326 121.77 34.32 53.98
CA GLU A 326 120.85 34.01 52.87
C GLU A 326 119.38 33.59 53.14
N MET A 327 118.50 34.59 53.06
CA MET A 327 117.67 34.95 51.88
C MET A 327 116.91 33.81 51.15
N VAL A 328 115.57 33.87 51.24
CA VAL A 328 114.54 33.79 50.16
C VAL A 328 113.22 33.25 50.74
N GLY A 329 112.10 33.96 50.48
CA GLY A 329 110.76 33.34 50.41
C GLY A 329 109.66 33.95 51.27
N GLU A 330 108.72 34.63 50.60
CA GLU A 330 107.30 34.82 50.96
C GLU A 330 106.93 35.90 52.00
N ASN A 331 106.55 37.07 51.47
CA ASN A 331 105.52 37.94 52.06
C ASN A 331 104.18 37.63 51.39
N PRO A 332 103.08 37.54 52.16
CA PRO A 332 101.78 37.97 51.66
C PRO A 332 101.16 39.07 52.53
N ASN A 333 100.33 39.86 51.84
CA ASN A 333 99.34 40.85 52.27
C ASN A 333 99.81 42.26 52.63
N VAL A 334 99.53 43.32 51.86
CA VAL A 334 98.29 43.72 51.12
C VAL A 334 97.09 43.85 52.07
N ASN A 335 96.77 45.08 52.51
CA ASN A 335 95.90 46.08 51.86
C ASN A 335 94.40 45.72 51.99
N ASP A 336 93.63 46.56 52.68
CA ASP A 336 92.81 47.58 52.00
C ASP A 336 91.95 48.35 53.02
N SER A 337 92.37 49.58 53.26
CA SER A 337 91.52 50.73 53.59
C SER A 337 91.37 51.55 52.31
N ILE A 338 90.23 52.25 52.11
CA ILE A 338 89.93 53.38 51.18
C ILE A 338 88.45 53.20 50.70
N SER A 339 87.57 54.21 50.63
CA SER A 339 87.72 55.64 50.86
C SER A 339 86.39 56.34 51.14
N THR A 340 86.58 57.39 51.92
CA THR A 340 85.77 58.55 52.24
C THR A 340 85.49 59.40 50.99
N ALA A 341 84.28 59.96 50.90
CA ALA A 341 83.89 60.98 49.92
C ALA A 341 83.44 62.25 50.64
N VAL A 342 84.27 63.31 50.67
CA VAL A 342 83.90 64.65 51.14
C VAL A 342 84.79 65.74 50.47
N LEU A 343 84.16 66.53 49.59
CA LEU A 343 84.29 67.99 49.36
C LEU A 343 85.49 68.62 48.59
N PRO A 344 85.32 69.87 48.08
CA PRO A 344 85.83 70.37 46.80
C PRO A 344 86.73 71.63 46.94
N SER A 345 87.13 72.17 45.78
CA SER A 345 87.48 73.59 45.53
C SER A 345 88.67 74.18 46.29
N LEU A 346 89.70 74.67 45.60
CA LEU A 346 90.11 76.10 45.61
C LEU A 346 91.33 76.44 44.75
N SER A 347 91.29 77.68 44.23
CA SER A 347 92.37 78.69 44.07
C SER A 347 93.55 78.41 43.12
N ASN A 348 93.70 79.20 42.04
CA ASN A 348 94.29 80.56 42.00
C ASN A 348 95.67 80.64 42.67
N ILE A 349 96.73 80.69 41.86
CA ILE A 349 98.07 81.11 42.28
C ILE A 349 98.56 82.20 41.32
N THR A 350 98.43 83.43 41.82
CA THR A 350 99.21 84.63 41.54
C THR A 350 100.47 84.59 42.42
N THR A 351 101.66 84.82 41.84
CA THR A 351 102.85 85.36 42.53
C THR A 351 103.81 85.85 41.44
N SER A 352 103.86 87.15 41.14
CA SER A 352 104.62 88.20 41.85
C SER A 352 106.13 88.04 41.67
N GLN A 353 106.66 88.75 40.67
CA GLN A 353 108.07 89.05 40.50
C GLN A 353 108.43 90.21 41.44
N GLU A 354 109.40 90.00 42.32
CA GLU A 354 110.05 91.04 43.10
C GLU A 354 111.24 91.63 42.31
N ASN A 355 111.39 92.95 42.46
CA ASN A 355 112.46 93.81 41.98
C ASN A 355 113.63 93.85 42.99
N ASP A 356 114.64 94.66 42.65
CA ASP A 356 115.78 95.18 43.41
C ASP A 356 117.10 94.47 43.05
N GLU A 357 117.93 94.95 42.11
CA GLU A 357 118.61 96.25 41.97
C GLU A 357 119.76 96.46 43.00
N VAL A 358 120.81 97.19 42.58
CA VAL A 358 121.92 97.79 43.37
C VAL A 358 123.16 96.88 43.55
N LYS A 359 124.42 97.26 43.26
CA LYS A 359 125.10 98.42 42.62
C LYS A 359 126.61 98.24 42.85
N GLU A 360 127.44 98.84 41.98
CA GLU A 360 128.68 99.62 42.27
C GLU A 360 129.67 99.12 43.35
N SER A 361 131.00 99.22 43.28
CA SER A 361 131.97 100.01 42.51
C SER A 361 133.35 99.76 43.17
N SER A 362 134.46 99.94 42.46
CA SER A 362 135.77 100.51 42.93
C SER A 362 136.88 100.10 41.96
N ASN A 363 137.37 100.97 41.07
CA ASN A 363 138.47 101.94 41.20
C ASN A 363 139.87 101.38 41.55
N GLU A 364 140.83 101.67 40.64
CA GLU A 364 142.31 101.61 40.72
C GLU A 364 142.90 102.45 41.90
N PRO A 365 144.24 102.59 42.21
CA PRO A 365 145.49 102.21 41.48
C PRO A 365 146.76 101.79 42.33
N LYS A 366 147.89 101.54 41.62
CA LYS A 366 149.35 101.71 41.98
C LYS A 366 149.99 101.05 43.24
N SER A 367 151.04 100.24 43.06
CA SER A 367 152.46 100.55 43.45
C SER A 367 153.43 99.36 43.30
N ASP A 368 154.59 99.64 42.71
CA ASP A 368 155.96 99.17 42.97
C ASP A 368 156.38 97.68 42.97
N LEU A 369 157.30 97.44 42.02
CA LEU A 369 158.54 96.65 42.05
C LEU A 369 158.56 95.18 42.58
N GLU A 370 158.85 94.31 41.61
CA GLU A 370 160.01 93.39 41.62
C GLU A 370 159.91 92.08 42.44
N LYS A 371 159.46 91.00 41.77
CA LYS A 371 160.13 89.68 41.66
C LYS A 371 159.22 88.69 40.89
N THR A 372 159.51 88.46 39.61
CA THR A 372 160.27 87.30 39.04
C THR A 372 159.37 86.17 38.52
N ASN A 373 158.97 86.36 37.25
CA ASN A 373 158.85 85.38 36.16
C ASN A 373 158.09 84.03 36.26
N GLU A 374 157.52 83.61 37.39
CA GLU A 374 156.79 82.33 37.45
C GLU A 374 155.26 82.45 37.23
N SER A 375 154.64 83.59 37.58
CA SER A 375 153.18 83.78 37.51
C SER A 375 152.59 84.00 36.08
N LYS A 376 153.39 84.47 35.11
CA LYS A 376 152.90 84.75 33.74
C LYS A 376 152.56 83.51 32.92
N VAL A 377 153.14 82.35 33.27
CA VAL A 377 152.85 81.08 32.57
C VAL A 377 151.54 80.49 33.08
N GLU A 378 151.31 80.46 34.40
CA GLU A 378 150.06 79.97 35.00
C GLU A 378 148.84 80.79 34.55
N HIS A 379 148.95 82.12 34.50
CA HIS A 379 147.82 82.96 34.08
C HIS A 379 147.43 82.75 32.60
N LYS A 380 148.39 82.33 31.76
CA LYS A 380 148.15 82.02 30.34
C LYS A 380 147.54 80.63 30.17
N VAL A 381 147.94 79.66 30.98
CA VAL A 381 147.37 78.30 31.02
C VAL A 381 145.94 78.34 31.55
N LEU A 382 145.68 79.07 32.64
CA LEU A 382 144.32 79.23 33.20
C LEU A 382 143.38 79.96 32.22
N LYS A 383 143.86 80.99 31.52
CA LYS A 383 143.09 81.70 30.49
C LYS A 383 142.70 80.77 29.32
N ASN A 384 143.63 79.95 28.83
CA ASN A 384 143.34 78.98 27.78
C ASN A 384 142.37 77.88 28.25
N LYS A 385 142.46 77.48 29.53
CA LYS A 385 141.53 76.51 30.14
C LYS A 385 140.11 77.09 30.27
N CYS A 386 139.95 78.35 30.68
CA CYS A 386 138.64 79.01 30.69
C CYS A 386 138.02 79.11 29.30
N ILE A 387 138.79 79.50 28.28
CA ILE A 387 138.30 79.57 26.88
C ILE A 387 137.87 78.18 26.39
N SER A 388 138.63 77.13 26.72
CA SER A 388 138.26 75.75 26.37
C SER A 388 136.95 75.32 27.05
N LEU A 389 136.80 75.59 28.36
CA LEU A 389 135.59 75.28 29.12
C LEU A 389 134.37 76.10 28.67
N GLU A 390 134.57 77.35 28.26
CA GLU A 390 133.52 78.19 27.66
C GLU A 390 133.08 77.62 26.31
N SER A 391 134.03 77.19 25.47
CA SER A 391 133.73 76.56 24.18
C SER A 391 133.01 75.21 24.34
N GLU A 392 133.36 74.44 25.36
CA GLU A 392 132.71 73.19 25.74
C GLU A 392 131.31 73.43 26.29
N ASN A 393 131.12 74.43 27.17
CA ASN A 393 129.81 74.84 27.63
C ASN A 393 128.92 75.33 26.48
N HIS A 394 129.47 76.06 25.51
CA HIS A 394 128.74 76.45 24.29
C HIS A 394 128.38 75.24 23.41
N ALA A 395 129.24 74.23 23.35
CA ALA A 395 128.96 72.98 22.63
C ALA A 395 127.87 72.15 23.33
N LEU A 396 127.94 72.01 24.66
CA LEU A 396 126.93 71.34 25.48
C LEU A 396 125.59 72.06 25.43
N THR A 397 125.58 73.40 25.48
CA THR A 397 124.36 74.21 25.34
C THR A 397 123.70 73.98 23.98
N ARG A 398 124.49 73.94 22.90
CA ARG A 398 123.97 73.62 21.55
C ARG A 398 123.42 72.20 21.46
N LYS A 399 124.07 71.23 22.13
CA LYS A 399 123.60 69.84 22.20
C LYS A 399 122.29 69.73 22.99
N ILE A 400 122.17 70.42 24.12
CA ILE A 400 120.93 70.48 24.91
C ILE A 400 119.81 71.12 24.07
N GLN A 401 120.08 72.22 23.38
CA GLN A 401 119.10 72.84 22.47
C GLN A 401 118.69 71.93 21.30
N ALA A 402 119.60 71.10 20.79
CA ALA A 402 119.28 70.12 19.75
C ALA A 402 118.38 69.00 20.29
N LEU A 403 118.72 68.44 21.45
CA LEU A 403 117.92 67.41 22.11
C LEU A 403 116.55 67.96 22.56
N GLU A 404 116.48 69.22 22.99
CA GLU A 404 115.21 69.88 23.35
C GLU A 404 114.32 70.07 22.11
N ARG A 405 114.91 70.44 20.96
CA ARG A 405 114.19 70.49 19.69
C ARG A 405 113.68 69.12 19.26
N GLU A 406 114.52 68.09 19.33
CA GLU A 406 114.10 66.71 19.04
C GLU A 406 113.00 66.23 20.00
N ARG A 407 113.08 66.57 21.29
CA ARG A 407 112.02 66.27 22.27
C ARG A 407 110.70 66.93 21.88
N LEU A 408 110.74 68.20 21.48
CA LEU A 408 109.55 68.94 21.03
C LEU A 408 108.96 68.36 19.74
N ASP A 409 109.80 67.99 18.77
CA ASP A 409 109.35 67.35 17.53
C ASP A 409 108.68 65.99 17.84
N HIS A 410 109.25 65.20 18.76
CA HIS A 410 108.65 63.96 19.23
C HIS A 410 107.33 64.19 19.97
N GLU A 411 107.24 65.22 20.80
CA GLU A 411 106.01 65.59 21.51
C GLU A 411 104.90 66.00 20.54
N GLU A 412 105.23 66.76 19.49
CA GLU A 412 104.30 67.13 18.42
C GLU A 412 103.80 65.89 17.66
N VAL A 413 104.69 64.96 17.30
CA VAL A 413 104.32 63.70 16.65
C VAL A 413 103.39 62.86 17.54
N VAL A 414 103.69 62.76 18.85
CA VAL A 414 102.83 62.07 19.81
C VAL A 414 101.46 62.74 19.90
N SER A 415 101.37 64.07 19.90
CA SER A 415 100.09 64.78 19.90
C SER A 415 99.27 64.49 18.65
N LYS A 416 99.90 64.53 17.46
CA LYS A 416 99.23 64.17 16.18
C LYS A 416 98.75 62.73 16.15
N LEU A 417 99.57 61.79 16.66
CA LEU A 417 99.18 60.38 16.78
C LEU A 417 98.02 60.19 17.77
N LYS A 418 98.01 60.90 18.90
CA LYS A 418 96.89 60.88 19.86
C LYS A 418 95.60 61.44 19.24
N GLU A 419 95.67 62.53 18.50
CA GLU A 419 94.52 63.09 17.79
C GLU A 419 93.98 62.12 16.73
N SER A 420 94.87 61.49 15.96
CA SER A 420 94.50 60.46 14.98
C SER A 420 93.85 59.24 15.66
N LEU A 421 94.42 58.77 16.76
CA LEU A 421 93.86 57.68 17.56
C LEU A 421 92.47 58.03 18.09
N ASN A 422 92.26 59.25 18.59
CA ASN A 422 90.96 59.70 19.09
C ASN A 422 89.91 59.79 17.97
N LYS A 423 90.28 60.27 16.78
CA LYS A 423 89.39 60.28 15.60
C LYS A 423 88.99 58.87 15.21
N LEU A 424 89.98 57.97 15.07
CA LEU A 424 89.73 56.57 14.73
C LEU A 424 88.85 55.88 15.79
N ASN A 425 89.07 56.17 17.07
CA ASN A 425 88.25 55.63 18.15
C ASN A 425 86.80 56.16 18.09
N GLY A 426 86.61 57.43 17.72
CA GLY A 426 85.29 58.02 17.47
C GLY A 426 84.57 57.36 16.29
N GLU A 427 85.27 57.14 15.17
CA GLU A 427 84.75 56.43 14.00
C GLU A 427 84.38 54.98 14.32
N VAL A 428 85.20 54.28 15.11
CA VAL A 428 84.92 52.92 15.59
C VAL A 428 83.67 52.91 16.48
N LEU A 429 83.49 53.91 17.36
CA LEU A 429 82.29 54.03 18.18
C LEU A 429 81.04 54.25 17.30
N GLU A 430 81.12 55.14 16.32
CA GLU A 430 80.02 55.43 15.39
C GLU A 430 79.66 54.20 14.55
N CYS A 431 80.66 53.45 14.07
CA CYS A 431 80.44 52.20 13.34
C CYS A 431 79.78 51.14 14.23
N ASN A 432 80.18 51.04 15.50
CA ASN A 432 79.56 50.13 16.46
C ASN A 432 78.10 50.51 16.76
N LEU A 433 77.78 51.81 16.86
CA LEU A 433 76.40 52.27 17.03
C LEU A 433 75.55 51.92 15.81
N LYS A 434 76.04 52.22 14.60
CA LYS A 434 75.37 51.85 13.34
C LYS A 434 75.15 50.33 13.24
N LEU A 435 76.11 49.52 13.69
CA LEU A 435 75.99 48.06 13.69
C LEU A 435 74.91 47.57 14.66
N LYS A 436 74.79 48.20 15.84
CA LYS A 436 73.71 47.91 16.80
C LYS A 436 72.34 48.29 16.22
N ASP A 437 72.21 49.47 15.63
CA ASP A 437 70.96 49.93 15.01
C ASP A 437 70.52 48.99 13.88
N MET A 438 71.48 48.52 13.07
CA MET A 438 71.22 47.53 12.01
C MET A 438 70.76 46.18 12.56
N GLU A 439 71.34 45.70 13.66
CA GLU A 439 70.92 44.45 14.29
C GLU A 439 69.51 44.60 14.91
N GLU A 440 69.19 45.74 15.52
CA GLU A 440 67.84 46.04 16.02
C GLU A 440 66.81 46.09 14.89
N LEU A 441 67.13 46.78 13.78
CA LEU A 441 66.28 46.79 12.58
C LEU A 441 66.06 45.40 12.00
N LYS A 442 67.09 44.55 12.02
CA LYS A 442 67.01 43.16 11.55
C LYS A 442 66.11 42.31 12.45
N ILE A 443 66.19 42.46 13.76
CA ILE A 443 65.28 41.81 14.71
C ILE A 443 63.84 42.29 14.49
N ASN A 444 63.63 43.60 14.35
CA ASN A 444 62.31 44.17 14.07
C ASN A 444 61.74 43.68 12.73
N LEU A 445 62.55 43.60 11.68
CA LEU A 445 62.12 43.05 10.39
C LEU A 445 61.74 41.58 10.49
N GLN A 446 62.51 40.78 11.26
CA GLN A 446 62.19 39.37 11.50
C GLN A 446 60.86 39.22 12.25
N HIS A 447 60.66 40.02 13.30
CA HIS A 447 59.40 40.03 14.04
C HIS A 447 58.21 40.42 13.16
N GLN A 448 58.34 41.47 12.34
CA GLN A 448 57.28 41.87 11.39
C GLN A 448 56.97 40.77 10.37
N LYS A 449 57.96 40.03 9.88
CA LYS A 449 57.74 38.88 9.00
C LYS A 449 56.94 37.76 9.68
N GLU A 450 57.27 37.45 10.93
CA GLU A 450 56.55 36.46 11.71
C GLU A 450 55.10 36.88 11.98
N MET A 451 54.86 38.18 12.26
CA MET A 451 53.51 38.73 12.39
C MET A 451 52.71 38.63 11.08
N VAL A 452 53.33 38.97 9.95
CA VAL A 452 52.68 38.86 8.62
C VAL A 452 52.37 37.40 8.30
N GLU A 453 53.27 36.47 8.58
CA GLU A 453 53.02 35.04 8.33
C GLU A 453 51.89 34.52 9.23
N SER A 454 51.88 34.88 10.52
CA SER A 454 50.78 34.55 11.43
C SER A 454 49.45 35.12 10.93
N ALA A 455 49.39 36.38 10.54
CA ALA A 455 48.19 37.00 9.98
C ALA A 455 47.73 36.31 8.68
N LYS A 456 48.66 35.88 7.83
CA LYS A 456 48.36 35.15 6.59
C LYS A 456 47.80 33.75 6.86
N THR A 457 48.33 33.04 7.86
CA THR A 457 47.75 31.75 8.29
C THR A 457 46.34 31.91 8.82
N GLU A 458 46.09 32.96 9.62
CA GLU A 458 44.75 33.24 10.15
C GLU A 458 43.78 33.67 9.05
N LEU A 459 44.23 34.49 8.08
CA LEU A 459 43.43 34.82 6.91
C LEU A 459 43.06 33.57 6.11
N SER A 460 44.02 32.66 5.90
CA SER A 460 43.77 31.39 5.20
C SER A 460 42.75 30.53 5.94
N ARG A 461 42.85 30.44 7.27
CA ARG A 461 41.89 29.75 8.14
C ARG A 461 40.49 30.36 8.05
N ILE A 462 40.38 31.69 8.07
CA ILE A 462 39.10 32.40 7.93
C ILE A 462 38.51 32.19 6.52
N THR A 463 39.34 32.17 5.48
CA THR A 463 38.85 31.90 4.12
C THR A 463 38.34 30.47 3.95
N GLU A 464 39.01 29.49 4.56
CA GLU A 464 38.57 28.08 4.55
C GLU A 464 37.25 27.93 5.32
N LEU A 465 37.13 28.53 6.50
CA LEU A 465 35.90 28.51 7.28
C LEU A 465 34.73 29.20 6.57
N ASN A 466 34.97 30.32 5.87
CA ASN A 466 33.94 30.95 5.05
C ASN A 466 33.51 30.04 3.89
N LEU A 467 34.46 29.35 3.25
CA LEU A 467 34.15 28.39 2.19
C LEU A 467 33.27 27.25 2.74
N GLU A 468 33.67 26.64 3.86
CA GLU A 468 32.88 25.61 4.54
C GLU A 468 31.45 26.11 4.84
N LEU A 469 31.32 27.31 5.43
CA LEU A 469 30.02 27.90 5.73
C LEU A 469 29.16 28.12 4.48
N THR A 470 29.76 28.57 3.37
CA THR A 470 29.03 28.72 2.09
C THR A 470 28.56 27.38 1.55
N THR A 471 29.38 26.33 1.63
CA THR A 471 28.99 24.98 1.19
C THR A 471 27.89 24.39 2.08
N GLU A 472 27.93 24.64 3.40
CA GLU A 472 26.87 24.22 4.31
C GLU A 472 25.57 24.97 4.03
N MET A 473 25.64 26.26 3.72
CA MET A 473 24.49 27.08 3.33
C MET A 473 23.85 26.58 2.03
N GLU A 474 24.66 26.20 1.04
CA GLU A 474 24.18 25.57 -0.19
C GLU A 474 23.51 24.21 0.08
N SER A 475 24.08 23.39 0.96
CA SER A 475 23.47 22.12 1.39
C SER A 475 22.13 22.35 2.10
N CYS A 476 22.03 23.39 2.93
CA CYS A 476 20.77 23.76 3.59
C CYS A 476 19.71 24.19 2.58
N ARG A 477 20.09 25.02 1.59
CA ARG A 477 19.19 25.41 0.49
C ARG A 477 18.74 24.22 -0.34
N HIS A 478 19.61 23.25 -0.58
CA HIS A 478 19.24 22.03 -1.29
C HIS A 478 18.19 21.23 -0.51
N LYS A 479 18.40 21.01 0.80
CA LYS A 479 17.43 20.33 1.68
C LYS A 479 16.11 21.08 1.78
N GLU A 480 16.15 22.41 1.82
CA GLU A 480 14.95 23.26 1.78
C GLU A 480 14.19 23.05 0.46
N GLY A 481 14.90 22.99 -0.67
CA GLY A 481 14.32 22.67 -1.97
C GLY A 481 13.65 21.29 -2.01
N GLU A 482 14.29 20.25 -1.47
CA GLU A 482 13.70 18.91 -1.38
C GLU A 482 12.44 18.88 -0.50
N LEU A 483 12.45 19.62 0.62
CA LEU A 483 11.30 19.72 1.51
C LEU A 483 10.15 20.49 0.87
N LEU A 484 10.46 21.52 0.08
CA LEU A 484 9.48 22.28 -0.69
C LEU A 484 8.86 21.42 -1.78
N GLU A 485 9.66 20.65 -2.51
CA GLU A 485 9.18 19.72 -3.53
C GLU A 485 8.33 18.60 -2.91
N PHE A 486 8.73 18.09 -1.74
CA PHE A 486 7.92 17.13 -0.98
C PHE A 486 6.56 17.73 -0.58
N THR A 487 6.56 18.99 -0.14
CA THR A 487 5.34 19.71 0.25
C THR A 487 4.45 19.98 -0.97
N GLU A 488 5.03 20.34 -2.10
CA GLU A 488 4.32 20.49 -3.38
C GLU A 488 3.67 19.17 -3.81
N ARG A 489 4.43 18.07 -3.80
CA ARG A 489 3.93 16.73 -4.13
C ARG A 489 2.80 16.29 -3.19
N LEU A 490 2.93 16.57 -1.89
CA LEU A 490 1.90 16.27 -0.91
C LEU A 490 0.63 17.10 -1.14
N THR A 491 0.80 18.39 -1.45
CA THR A 491 -0.31 19.31 -1.73
C THR A 491 -1.03 18.90 -3.02
N ALA A 492 -0.29 18.64 -4.10
CA ALA A 492 -0.84 18.16 -5.36
C ALA A 492 -1.63 16.85 -5.16
N LYS A 493 -1.08 15.90 -4.40
CA LYS A 493 -1.77 14.65 -4.07
C LYS A 493 -3.03 14.88 -3.25
N SER A 494 -3.00 15.81 -2.30
CA SER A 494 -4.17 16.16 -1.47
C SER A 494 -5.27 16.78 -2.31
N VAL A 495 -4.93 17.68 -3.24
CA VAL A 495 -5.88 18.29 -4.18
C VAL A 495 -6.47 17.24 -5.12
N LEU A 496 -5.66 16.33 -5.67
CA LEU A 496 -6.15 15.24 -6.53
C LEU A 496 -7.09 14.32 -5.76
N LEU A 497 -6.72 13.92 -4.54
CA LEU A 497 -7.56 13.05 -3.71
C LEU A 497 -8.88 13.74 -3.32
N GLN A 498 -8.86 15.06 -3.06
CA GLN A 498 -10.06 15.84 -2.83
C GLN A 498 -10.94 15.92 -4.08
N ALA A 499 -10.35 16.10 -5.26
CA ALA A 499 -11.10 16.08 -6.52
C ALA A 499 -11.73 14.70 -6.78
N GLU A 500 -10.99 13.62 -6.58
CA GLU A 500 -11.52 12.25 -6.66
C GLU A 500 -12.66 12.03 -5.67
N HIS A 501 -12.51 12.48 -4.42
CA HIS A 501 -13.55 12.41 -3.39
C HIS A 501 -14.82 13.14 -3.83
N ASN A 502 -14.71 14.38 -4.31
CA ASN A 502 -15.84 15.16 -4.78
C ASN A 502 -16.54 14.47 -5.98
N THR A 503 -15.77 13.93 -6.94
CA THR A 503 -16.38 13.21 -8.08
C THR A 503 -17.07 11.91 -7.67
N LEU A 504 -16.59 11.24 -6.61
CA LEU A 504 -17.22 10.04 -6.08
C LEU A 504 -18.48 10.39 -5.29
N GLU A 505 -18.46 11.50 -4.56
CA GLU A 505 -19.61 12.04 -3.83
C GLU A 505 -20.73 12.47 -4.80
N GLU A 506 -20.39 13.12 -5.91
CA GLU A 506 -21.35 13.46 -6.96
C GLU A 506 -22.01 12.21 -7.56
N LYS A 507 -21.20 11.21 -7.95
CA LYS A 507 -21.71 9.90 -8.44
C LYS A 507 -22.58 9.19 -7.41
N TYR A 508 -22.23 9.27 -6.13
CA TYR A 508 -23.05 8.69 -5.06
C TYR A 508 -24.40 9.42 -4.95
N SER A 509 -24.41 10.75 -5.05
CA SER A 509 -25.63 11.56 -5.05
C SER A 509 -26.52 11.21 -6.25
N GLU A 510 -25.95 11.13 -7.46
CA GLU A 510 -26.69 10.73 -8.67
C GLU A 510 -27.31 9.33 -8.52
N LEU A 511 -26.52 8.34 -8.08
CA LEU A 511 -27.02 6.98 -7.88
C LEU A 511 -28.08 6.91 -6.78
N LEU A 512 -27.97 7.74 -5.73
CA LEU A 512 -28.96 7.84 -4.68
C LEU A 512 -30.28 8.45 -5.20
N GLU A 513 -30.22 9.46 -6.07
CA GLU A 513 -31.39 10.02 -6.74
C GLU A 513 -32.07 9.00 -7.66
N GLU A 514 -31.29 8.27 -8.47
CA GLU A 514 -31.81 7.17 -9.30
C GLU A 514 -32.47 6.08 -8.45
N PHE A 515 -31.82 5.65 -7.36
CA PHE A 515 -32.38 4.68 -6.43
C PHE A 515 -33.71 5.16 -5.84
N ASN A 516 -33.78 6.43 -5.41
CA ASN A 516 -35.01 7.01 -4.86
C ASN A 516 -36.12 7.09 -5.92
N SER A 517 -35.79 7.44 -7.17
CA SER A 517 -36.72 7.46 -8.29
C SER A 517 -37.27 6.07 -8.61
N ILE A 518 -36.39 5.06 -8.72
CA ILE A 518 -36.79 3.66 -8.94
C ILE A 518 -37.64 3.16 -7.79
N LYS A 519 -37.25 3.44 -6.54
CA LYS A 519 -38.02 3.06 -5.34
C LYS A 519 -39.43 3.68 -5.37
N LYS A 520 -39.56 4.95 -5.76
CA LYS A 520 -40.86 5.61 -5.91
C LYS A 520 -41.70 4.95 -7.00
N ARG A 521 -41.11 4.65 -8.17
CA ARG A 521 -41.80 3.96 -9.26
C ARG A 521 -42.25 2.56 -8.86
N LEU A 522 -41.44 1.83 -8.10
CA LEU A 522 -41.79 0.52 -7.57
C LEU A 522 -42.99 0.61 -6.62
N GLN A 523 -43.01 1.59 -5.72
CA GLN A 523 -44.19 1.84 -4.84
C GLN A 523 -45.45 2.20 -5.63
N GLU A 524 -45.32 2.95 -6.72
CA GLU A 524 -46.45 3.27 -7.60
C GLU A 524 -46.98 2.02 -8.32
N LEU A 525 -46.09 1.16 -8.83
CA LEU A 525 -46.46 -0.12 -9.45
C LEU A 525 -47.08 -1.09 -8.44
N GLU A 526 -46.57 -1.14 -7.21
CA GLU A 526 -47.16 -1.93 -6.13
C GLU A 526 -48.59 -1.47 -5.85
N LYS A 527 -48.82 -0.16 -5.74
CA LYS A 527 -50.18 0.40 -5.57
C LYS A 527 -51.09 0.05 -6.75
N GLU A 528 -50.60 0.20 -7.98
CA GLU A 528 -51.36 -0.16 -9.19
C GLU A 528 -51.74 -1.65 -9.19
N ASN A 529 -50.82 -2.53 -8.81
CA ASN A 529 -51.05 -3.97 -8.71
C ASN A 529 -52.09 -4.30 -7.61
N THR A 530 -52.03 -3.62 -6.46
CA THR A 530 -53.06 -3.77 -5.41
C THR A 530 -54.45 -3.35 -5.91
N VAL A 531 -54.54 -2.25 -6.65
CA VAL A 531 -55.82 -1.80 -7.23
C VAL A 531 -56.32 -2.79 -8.28
N LEU A 532 -55.46 -3.26 -9.19
CA LEU A 532 -55.83 -4.23 -10.23
C LEU A 532 -56.26 -5.58 -9.64
N THR A 533 -55.60 -6.04 -8.59
CA THR A 533 -55.98 -7.27 -7.89
C THR A 533 -57.32 -7.12 -7.17
N GLU A 534 -57.59 -5.96 -6.56
CA GLU A 534 -58.90 -5.64 -5.98
C GLU A 534 -60.01 -5.56 -7.03
N THR A 535 -59.77 -4.93 -8.19
CA THR A 535 -60.77 -4.84 -9.26
C THR A 535 -61.07 -6.21 -9.86
N LEU A 536 -60.03 -7.02 -10.10
CA LEU A 536 -60.20 -8.38 -10.60
C LEU A 536 -60.97 -9.26 -9.60
N ALA A 537 -60.72 -9.10 -8.30
CA ALA A 537 -61.48 -9.78 -7.26
C ALA A 537 -62.97 -9.38 -7.26
N LYS A 538 -63.28 -8.09 -7.44
CA LYS A 538 -64.66 -7.58 -7.55
C LYS A 538 -65.37 -8.14 -8.79
N GLU A 539 -64.73 -8.10 -9.95
CA GLU A 539 -65.31 -8.67 -11.18
C GLU A 539 -65.56 -10.18 -11.05
N ARG A 540 -64.65 -10.92 -10.40
CA ARG A 540 -64.87 -12.34 -10.10
C ARG A 540 -66.08 -12.57 -9.20
N ASP A 541 -66.23 -11.79 -8.14
CA ASP A 541 -67.39 -11.89 -7.24
C ASP A 541 -68.71 -11.55 -7.95
N ASP A 542 -68.70 -10.51 -8.80
CA ASP A 542 -69.89 -10.13 -9.58
C ASP A 542 -70.25 -11.18 -10.64
N HIS A 543 -69.27 -11.74 -11.36
CA HIS A 543 -69.50 -12.87 -12.25
C HIS A 543 -69.99 -14.11 -11.49
N GLU A 544 -69.47 -14.40 -10.31
CA GLU A 544 -69.94 -15.51 -9.48
C GLU A 544 -71.41 -15.31 -9.05
N LYS A 545 -71.79 -14.08 -8.65
CA LYS A 545 -73.19 -13.72 -8.35
C LYS A 545 -74.08 -13.88 -9.57
N GLU A 546 -73.63 -13.46 -10.75
CA GLU A 546 -74.37 -13.59 -12.00
C GLU A 546 -74.57 -15.07 -12.37
N ILE A 547 -73.51 -15.89 -12.32
CA ILE A 547 -73.59 -17.33 -12.56
C ILE A 547 -74.58 -17.98 -11.58
N LYS A 548 -74.52 -17.65 -10.28
CA LYS A 548 -75.48 -18.15 -9.28
C LYS A 548 -76.92 -17.71 -9.57
N LEU A 549 -77.12 -16.48 -10.06
CA LEU A 549 -78.44 -15.98 -10.45
C LEU A 549 -78.97 -16.72 -11.70
N MET A 550 -78.13 -16.92 -12.72
CA MET A 550 -78.50 -17.66 -13.92
C MET A 550 -78.79 -19.13 -13.61
N ALA A 551 -77.98 -19.78 -12.77
CA ALA A 551 -78.22 -21.14 -12.29
C ALA A 551 -79.58 -21.26 -11.57
N ARG A 552 -79.94 -20.30 -10.71
CA ARG A 552 -81.27 -20.23 -10.07
C ARG A 552 -82.40 -20.09 -11.10
N LYS A 553 -82.29 -19.16 -12.05
CA LYS A 553 -83.30 -18.96 -13.11
C LYS A 553 -83.46 -20.22 -13.98
N VAL A 554 -82.36 -20.91 -14.28
CA VAL A 554 -82.39 -22.19 -15.02
C VAL A 554 -83.08 -23.27 -14.20
N ALA A 555 -82.78 -23.39 -12.90
CA ALA A 555 -83.45 -24.34 -12.01
C ALA A 555 -84.96 -24.07 -11.90
N GLU A 556 -85.37 -22.82 -11.73
CA GLU A 556 -86.78 -22.41 -11.69
C GLU A 556 -87.51 -22.74 -13.00
N LYS A 557 -86.91 -22.44 -14.16
CA LYS A 557 -87.48 -22.80 -15.46
C LYS A 557 -87.55 -24.32 -15.66
N MET A 558 -86.53 -25.07 -15.22
CA MET A 558 -86.52 -26.53 -15.29
C MET A 558 -87.64 -27.11 -14.43
N GLU A 559 -87.84 -26.61 -13.21
CA GLU A 559 -88.94 -27.02 -12.33
C GLU A 559 -90.30 -26.75 -12.98
N LEU A 560 -90.48 -25.57 -13.59
CA LEU A 560 -91.71 -25.23 -14.30
C LEU A 560 -91.96 -26.14 -15.52
N ILE A 561 -90.91 -26.46 -16.29
CA ILE A 561 -91.00 -27.42 -17.39
C ILE A 561 -91.41 -28.80 -16.87
N THR A 562 -90.83 -29.27 -15.76
CA THR A 562 -91.23 -30.56 -15.16
C THR A 562 -92.68 -30.56 -14.69
N LYS A 563 -93.16 -29.45 -14.10
CA LYS A 563 -94.57 -29.25 -13.71
C LYS A 563 -95.52 -29.28 -14.91
N TYR A 564 -95.20 -28.59 -16.00
CA TYR A 564 -96.03 -28.62 -17.20
C TYR A 564 -95.98 -29.98 -17.90
N LYS A 565 -94.82 -30.63 -17.95
CA LYS A 565 -94.66 -31.95 -18.54
C LYS A 565 -95.50 -32.99 -17.80
N THR A 566 -95.45 -33.00 -16.46
CA THR A 566 -96.29 -33.88 -15.63
C THR A 566 -97.78 -33.60 -15.85
N ARG A 567 -98.21 -32.32 -15.92
CA ARG A 567 -99.61 -31.99 -16.22
C ARG A 567 -100.05 -32.43 -17.61
N VAL A 568 -99.18 -32.33 -18.62
CA VAL A 568 -99.46 -32.85 -19.97
C VAL A 568 -99.62 -34.37 -19.93
N GLU A 569 -98.71 -35.09 -19.25
CA GLU A 569 -98.81 -36.54 -19.07
C GLU A 569 -100.12 -36.96 -18.36
N GLU A 570 -100.55 -36.21 -17.33
CA GLU A 570 -101.84 -36.41 -16.66
C GLU A 570 -103.02 -36.23 -17.62
N ILE A 571 -103.08 -35.11 -18.36
CA ILE A 571 -104.17 -34.83 -19.32
C ILE A 571 -104.17 -35.84 -20.46
N GLU A 572 -103.01 -36.27 -20.96
CA GLU A 572 -102.89 -37.33 -21.95
C GLU A 572 -103.44 -38.66 -21.42
N ASN A 573 -103.15 -39.00 -20.17
CA ASN A 573 -103.67 -40.20 -19.52
C ASN A 573 -105.18 -40.10 -19.28
N GLU A 574 -105.68 -38.96 -18.81
CA GLU A 574 -107.12 -38.66 -18.71
C GLU A 574 -107.80 -38.81 -20.07
N ASN A 575 -107.24 -38.24 -21.14
CA ASN A 575 -107.75 -38.38 -22.51
C ASN A 575 -107.71 -39.83 -23.00
N LYS A 576 -106.66 -40.60 -22.72
CA LYS A 576 -106.58 -42.03 -23.05
C LYS A 576 -107.69 -42.80 -22.33
N VAL A 577 -107.92 -42.51 -21.05
CA VAL A 577 -109.00 -43.13 -20.26
C VAL A 577 -110.38 -42.73 -20.82
N MET A 578 -110.59 -41.45 -21.13
CA MET A 578 -111.84 -40.96 -21.73
C MET A 578 -112.09 -41.57 -23.10
N LYS A 579 -111.08 -41.65 -23.98
CA LYS A 579 -111.17 -42.36 -25.26
C LYS A 579 -111.52 -43.84 -25.07
N LYS A 580 -110.88 -44.54 -24.12
CA LYS A 580 -111.24 -45.92 -23.78
C LYS A 580 -112.69 -46.03 -23.27
N ARG A 581 -113.15 -45.08 -22.45
CA ARG A 581 -114.53 -45.02 -21.93
C ARG A 581 -115.54 -44.77 -23.04
N HIS A 582 -115.32 -43.79 -23.92
CA HIS A 582 -116.17 -43.53 -25.08
C HIS A 582 -116.18 -44.71 -26.04
N LEU A 583 -115.03 -45.32 -26.33
CA LEU A 583 -114.94 -46.50 -27.18
C LEU A 583 -115.70 -47.69 -26.59
N ASN A 584 -115.61 -47.89 -25.26
CA ASN A 584 -116.41 -48.90 -24.56
C ASN A 584 -117.91 -48.59 -24.65
N SER A 585 -118.31 -47.34 -24.43
CA SER A 585 -119.71 -46.88 -24.53
C SER A 585 -120.27 -47.02 -25.96
N ILE A 586 -119.48 -46.69 -26.98
CA ILE A 586 -119.85 -46.94 -28.39
C ILE A 586 -119.99 -48.45 -28.64
N ARG A 587 -119.09 -49.29 -28.11
CA ARG A 587 -119.21 -50.75 -28.22
C ARG A 587 -120.46 -51.28 -27.52
N GLU A 588 -120.88 -50.68 -26.42
CA GLU A 588 -122.09 -51.02 -25.69
C GLU A 588 -123.36 -50.58 -26.44
N LEU A 589 -123.42 -49.33 -26.90
CA LEU A 589 -124.50 -48.83 -27.77
C LEU A 589 -124.62 -49.64 -29.07
N ASN A 590 -123.50 -50.06 -29.67
CA ASN A 590 -123.52 -50.93 -30.83
C ASN A 590 -124.06 -52.34 -30.50
N LYS A 591 -123.78 -52.87 -29.30
CA LYS A 591 -124.41 -54.12 -28.84
C LYS A 591 -125.91 -53.93 -28.63
N GLU A 592 -126.33 -52.82 -28.04
CA GLU A 592 -127.75 -52.48 -27.86
C GLU A 592 -128.46 -52.32 -29.21
N LEU A 593 -127.87 -51.60 -30.17
CA LEU A 593 -128.39 -51.49 -31.54
C LEU A 593 -128.46 -52.85 -32.24
N LEU A 594 -127.47 -53.73 -32.05
CA LEU A 594 -127.49 -55.09 -32.60
C LEU A 594 -128.61 -55.94 -31.97
N ILE A 595 -128.82 -55.81 -30.65
CA ILE A 595 -129.91 -56.48 -29.94
C ILE A 595 -131.27 -55.95 -30.43
N MET A 596 -131.41 -54.64 -30.63
CA MET A 596 -132.65 -54.04 -31.15
C MET A 596 -132.90 -54.44 -32.61
N LYS A 597 -131.86 -54.51 -33.44
CA LYS A 597 -131.95 -55.03 -34.82
C LYS A 597 -132.33 -56.51 -34.85
N LYS A 598 -131.78 -57.32 -33.94
CA LYS A 598 -132.15 -58.73 -33.76
C LYS A 598 -133.60 -58.88 -33.28
N HIS A 599 -134.08 -57.97 -32.41
CA HIS A 599 -135.47 -57.93 -31.98
C HIS A 599 -136.44 -57.54 -33.12
N MET A 600 -136.02 -56.64 -34.01
CA MET A 600 -136.76 -56.26 -35.21
C MET A 600 -136.84 -57.40 -36.24
N GLU A 601 -135.76 -58.16 -36.46
CA GLU A 601 -135.77 -59.35 -37.34
C GLU A 601 -136.60 -60.51 -36.76
N THR A 602 -136.69 -60.66 -35.43
CA THR A 602 -137.55 -61.69 -34.80
C THR A 602 -139.05 -61.38 -34.87
N CYS A 603 -139.47 -60.17 -35.25
CA CYS A 603 -140.90 -59.83 -35.41
C CYS A 603 -141.44 -60.08 -36.83
N GLU A 604 -140.60 -60.41 -37.82
CA GLU A 604 -141.02 -60.47 -39.23
C GLU A 604 -140.94 -61.85 -39.89
N ASN A 605 -140.51 -62.91 -39.18
CA ASN A 605 -140.49 -64.27 -39.75
C ASN A 605 -140.66 -65.38 -38.68
N GLU A 606 -141.89 -65.56 -38.20
CA GLU A 606 -142.38 -66.84 -37.64
C GLU A 606 -143.46 -67.41 -38.58
N GLN A 607 -143.04 -67.89 -39.76
CA GLN A 607 -143.78 -68.93 -40.49
C GLN A 607 -142.87 -70.12 -40.77
N SER A 608 -143.28 -71.24 -40.15
CA SER A 608 -143.10 -72.62 -40.60
C SER A 608 -141.86 -73.42 -40.18
N THR A 609 -142.15 -74.38 -39.28
CA THR A 609 -141.60 -75.76 -39.16
C THR A 609 -140.18 -75.91 -38.59
N SER A 610 -140.01 -76.43 -37.36
CA SER A 610 -140.18 -77.82 -36.89
C SER A 610 -138.92 -78.69 -37.05
N THR A 611 -138.33 -78.98 -35.87
CA THR A 611 -137.74 -80.26 -35.44
C THR A 611 -136.39 -80.77 -35.97
N HIS A 612 -135.46 -80.87 -35.01
CA HIS A 612 -134.68 -82.05 -34.60
C HIS A 612 -133.14 -82.07 -34.79
N LYS A 613 -132.47 -82.06 -33.62
CA LYS A 613 -131.44 -82.98 -33.10
C LYS A 613 -130.06 -83.09 -33.77
N LYS A 614 -129.06 -82.88 -32.90
CA LYS A 614 -127.87 -83.71 -32.59
C LYS A 614 -126.54 -83.50 -33.34
N GLU A 615 -125.52 -83.46 -32.48
CA GLU A 615 -124.20 -84.13 -32.55
C GLU A 615 -123.07 -83.58 -33.44
N ASN A 616 -121.95 -83.30 -32.74
CA ASN A 616 -120.54 -83.60 -33.02
C ASN A 616 -120.01 -83.59 -34.46
N GLY A 617 -118.99 -82.74 -34.64
CA GLY A 617 -117.61 -83.22 -34.86
C GLY A 617 -117.02 -83.08 -36.26
N ASN A 618 -115.82 -82.47 -36.30
CA ASN A 618 -114.73 -82.70 -37.26
C ASN A 618 -114.95 -82.31 -38.73
N HIS A 619 -113.97 -81.93 -39.55
CA HIS A 619 -112.50 -81.82 -39.46
C HIS A 619 -112.01 -81.06 -40.72
N ASN A 620 -110.84 -80.40 -40.58
CA ASN A 620 -109.77 -80.25 -41.60
C ASN A 620 -110.02 -79.24 -42.76
N SER A 621 -109.02 -78.56 -43.34
CA SER A 621 -107.56 -78.75 -43.35
C SER A 621 -106.84 -77.45 -43.72
N ASP A 622 -105.73 -77.19 -43.02
CA ASP A 622 -104.38 -76.85 -43.52
C ASP A 622 -104.17 -75.77 -44.59
N THR A 623 -103.27 -74.81 -44.33
CA THR A 623 -101.91 -74.82 -44.94
C THR A 623 -101.03 -73.60 -44.50
N VAL A 624 -99.82 -73.93 -44.01
CA VAL A 624 -98.49 -73.23 -44.08
C VAL A 624 -98.41 -71.68 -43.97
N SER A 625 -97.83 -71.09 -42.91
CA SER A 625 -96.41 -71.01 -42.45
C SER A 625 -95.63 -69.78 -42.94
N ASN A 626 -95.34 -68.86 -42.02
CA ASN A 626 -94.02 -68.25 -41.77
C ASN A 626 -94.14 -67.38 -40.50
N SER A 627 -93.60 -67.83 -39.36
CA SER A 627 -92.21 -67.72 -38.91
C SER A 627 -91.84 -66.36 -38.29
N SER A 628 -91.69 -66.44 -36.96
CA SER A 628 -90.50 -66.00 -36.19
C SER A 628 -90.44 -64.52 -35.84
N ARG A 629 -89.96 -64.08 -34.68
CA ARG A 629 -89.39 -64.65 -33.46
C ARG A 629 -89.33 -63.43 -32.52
N SER A 630 -89.94 -63.48 -31.33
CA SER A 630 -89.23 -63.80 -30.07
C SER A 630 -88.35 -62.65 -29.56
N SER A 631 -88.25 -62.31 -28.28
CA SER A 631 -88.88 -62.72 -27.02
C SER A 631 -88.02 -62.02 -25.93
N THR A 632 -88.62 -61.40 -24.90
CA THR A 632 -88.70 -61.92 -23.51
C THR A 632 -87.41 -61.75 -22.67
N SER A 633 -87.40 -61.68 -21.34
CA SER A 633 -88.41 -61.92 -20.30
C SER A 633 -87.93 -61.31 -18.98
N SER A 634 -88.91 -61.14 -18.11
CA SER A 634 -88.92 -60.81 -16.69
C SER A 634 -88.45 -61.92 -15.72
N ASN A 635 -88.02 -61.46 -14.53
CA ASN A 635 -88.17 -61.99 -13.16
C ASN A 635 -87.22 -63.05 -12.55
N ASP A 636 -86.50 -62.61 -11.49
CA ASP A 636 -86.70 -62.90 -10.05
C ASP A 636 -85.52 -63.46 -9.20
N ALA A 637 -85.37 -62.80 -8.05
CA ALA A 637 -84.86 -63.17 -6.70
C ALA A 637 -83.50 -63.87 -6.42
N SER A 638 -82.69 -63.14 -5.60
CA SER A 638 -81.69 -63.57 -4.59
C SER A 638 -80.39 -64.22 -5.09
N THR A 639 -79.18 -64.04 -4.54
CA THR A 639 -78.70 -63.62 -3.22
C THR A 639 -77.24 -63.14 -3.34
N SER A 640 -76.83 -62.22 -2.45
CA SER A 640 -75.49 -62.14 -1.81
C SER A 640 -74.26 -61.59 -2.57
N LYS A 641 -73.69 -60.56 -1.90
CA LYS A 641 -72.29 -60.12 -1.77
C LYS A 641 -71.75 -59.05 -2.73
N GLY A 642 -71.35 -57.95 -2.10
CA GLY A 642 -70.06 -57.29 -2.37
C GLY A 642 -70.17 -55.88 -2.91
N ASN A 643 -70.05 -54.90 -2.00
CA ASN A 643 -69.27 -53.64 -2.08
C ASN A 643 -68.98 -53.03 -3.48
N THR A 644 -69.13 -51.74 -3.77
CA THR A 644 -69.19 -50.52 -2.94
C THR A 644 -69.37 -49.32 -3.89
N LEU A 645 -70.25 -48.38 -3.49
CA LEU A 645 -70.08 -46.90 -3.51
C LEU A 645 -69.92 -46.18 -4.88
N ASN A 646 -70.49 -45.00 -5.12
CA ASN A 646 -70.31 -43.81 -4.30
C ASN A 646 -71.15 -42.61 -4.80
N VAL A 647 -71.71 -41.82 -3.88
CA VAL A 647 -71.75 -40.32 -3.77
C VAL A 647 -72.25 -40.05 -2.32
N PRO A 648 -71.88 -38.98 -1.55
CA PRO A 648 -70.93 -37.87 -1.73
C PRO A 648 -69.96 -37.59 -0.54
N ASN A 649 -69.08 -36.60 -0.76
CA ASN A 649 -68.68 -35.54 0.18
C ASN A 649 -67.29 -35.62 0.87
N ILE A 650 -66.71 -34.42 1.03
CA ILE A 650 -65.68 -33.96 2.00
C ILE A 650 -64.20 -34.08 1.58
N SER A 651 -63.65 -32.89 1.28
CA SER A 651 -62.33 -32.34 1.66
C SER A 651 -61.05 -33.13 1.35
N ASN A 652 -60.26 -32.63 0.41
CA ASN A 652 -58.96 -31.99 0.72
C ASN A 652 -58.23 -31.60 -0.57
N SER A 653 -57.90 -30.31 -0.68
CA SER A 653 -56.82 -29.81 -1.54
C SER A 653 -55.70 -29.33 -0.64
N ASP A 654 -54.80 -30.24 -0.28
CA ASP A 654 -53.45 -29.91 0.15
C ASP A 654 -52.50 -30.31 -0.99
N MET A 655 -51.96 -29.32 -1.68
CA MET A 655 -50.81 -29.46 -2.57
C MET A 655 -49.81 -28.39 -2.18
N LYS A 656 -48.73 -28.83 -1.53
CA LYS A 656 -47.50 -28.05 -1.37
C LYS A 656 -46.32 -28.86 -1.92
N SER A 657 -45.83 -28.34 -3.03
CA SER A 657 -44.41 -28.15 -3.37
C SER A 657 -43.50 -29.33 -3.76
N VAL A 658 -42.63 -28.94 -4.69
CA VAL A 658 -41.28 -29.42 -5.03
C VAL A 658 -41.27 -30.39 -6.23
N SER A 659 -41.07 -29.86 -7.45
CA SER A 659 -39.77 -29.63 -8.15
C SER A 659 -39.07 -30.96 -8.48
N SER A 660 -38.44 -31.21 -9.62
CA SER A 660 -38.14 -30.45 -10.84
C SER A 660 -37.49 -31.44 -11.83
N ALA A 661 -37.40 -30.98 -13.08
CA ALA A 661 -36.37 -31.30 -14.08
C ALA A 661 -36.57 -32.50 -15.04
N ASN A 662 -37.10 -32.13 -16.21
CA ASN A 662 -36.44 -32.18 -17.53
C ASN A 662 -36.12 -33.53 -18.18
N GLY A 663 -36.94 -33.87 -19.19
CA GLY A 663 -36.55 -34.64 -20.37
C GLY A 663 -36.74 -33.81 -21.66
N SER A 664 -35.65 -33.66 -22.41
CA SER A 664 -35.47 -33.67 -23.88
C SER A 664 -36.42 -32.90 -24.81
N THR A 665 -35.86 -32.20 -25.83
CA THR A 665 -35.71 -32.72 -27.22
C THR A 665 -35.14 -31.70 -28.22
N SER A 666 -34.17 -32.17 -29.03
CA SER A 666 -33.86 -31.97 -30.48
C SER A 666 -34.04 -30.60 -31.17
N SER A 667 -33.25 -30.19 -32.18
CA SER A 667 -32.99 -30.88 -33.46
C SER A 667 -32.04 -30.04 -34.35
N ILE A 668 -31.26 -30.66 -35.25
CA ILE A 668 -31.00 -30.18 -36.63
C ILE A 668 -30.83 -31.41 -37.54
N SER A 669 -31.52 -31.35 -38.67
CA SER A 669 -31.73 -32.32 -39.75
C SER A 669 -30.75 -32.15 -40.92
N VAL A 670 -30.49 -33.21 -41.69
CA VAL A 670 -30.36 -33.14 -43.17
C VAL A 670 -30.67 -34.49 -43.82
N ASN A 671 -31.42 -34.41 -44.93
CA ASN A 671 -31.93 -35.47 -45.81
C ASN A 671 -30.83 -36.10 -46.69
N ASP A 672 -31.02 -37.30 -47.25
CA ASP A 672 -31.27 -37.53 -48.70
C ASP A 672 -31.46 -39.03 -49.06
N ASP A 673 -31.94 -39.21 -50.29
CA ASP A 673 -32.76 -40.19 -51.01
C ASP A 673 -32.59 -41.73 -51.00
N SER A 674 -33.80 -42.32 -51.12
CA SER A 674 -34.30 -43.51 -51.84
C SER A 674 -33.37 -44.35 -52.75
N LEU A 675 -33.44 -45.70 -52.62
CA LEU A 675 -34.05 -46.62 -53.62
C LEU A 675 -33.76 -48.13 -53.38
N THR A 676 -34.83 -48.92 -53.46
CA THR A 676 -34.97 -50.31 -53.96
C THR A 676 -34.86 -51.55 -53.03
N ASN A 677 -36.04 -52.19 -52.92
CA ASN A 677 -36.40 -53.54 -52.51
C ASN A 677 -35.39 -54.69 -52.72
N LYS A 678 -35.26 -55.57 -51.72
CA LYS A 678 -35.68 -57.00 -51.80
C LYS A 678 -35.49 -57.76 -50.47
N THR A 679 -36.61 -58.23 -49.92
CA THR A 679 -36.85 -59.54 -49.25
C THR A 679 -35.87 -60.10 -48.22
N GLY A 680 -36.36 -60.38 -47.01
CA GLY A 680 -35.87 -61.47 -46.15
C GLY A 680 -35.75 -61.12 -44.67
N GLU A 681 -36.53 -61.77 -43.84
CA GLU A 681 -36.64 -61.62 -42.38
C GLU A 681 -35.37 -61.98 -41.58
N THR A 682 -35.15 -61.16 -40.54
CA THR A 682 -34.67 -61.46 -39.17
C THR A 682 -33.23 -61.95 -38.90
N ASP A 683 -32.50 -61.02 -38.26
CA ASP A 683 -31.56 -61.18 -37.13
C ASP A 683 -30.24 -61.94 -37.34
N LEU A 684 -29.29 -61.23 -37.98
CA LEU A 684 -27.88 -61.35 -37.66
C LEU A 684 -27.29 -59.96 -37.32
N ILE A 685 -26.78 -59.89 -36.10
CA ILE A 685 -26.02 -58.83 -35.44
C ILE A 685 -25.15 -58.01 -36.43
N PRO A 686 -25.27 -56.66 -36.49
CA PRO A 686 -24.36 -55.85 -37.29
C PRO A 686 -22.94 -55.93 -36.75
N HIS A 687 -22.02 -56.42 -37.58
CA HIS A 687 -20.59 -56.42 -37.34
C HIS A 687 -20.10 -54.96 -37.17
N VAL A 688 -19.97 -54.51 -35.92
CA VAL A 688 -19.27 -53.26 -35.57
C VAL A 688 -17.89 -53.30 -36.20
N ASP A 689 -17.59 -52.33 -37.06
CA ASP A 689 -16.29 -52.24 -37.70
C ASP A 689 -15.19 -52.11 -36.63
N LYS A 690 -14.54 -53.26 -36.34
CA LYS A 690 -13.52 -53.40 -35.31
C LYS A 690 -12.42 -52.37 -35.50
N THR A 691 -12.14 -51.98 -36.74
CA THR A 691 -11.11 -50.99 -37.07
C THR A 691 -11.49 -49.58 -36.63
N MET A 692 -12.75 -49.16 -36.77
CA MET A 692 -13.22 -47.86 -36.26
C MET A 692 -13.25 -47.82 -34.72
N LEU A 693 -13.66 -48.91 -34.08
CA LEU A 693 -13.67 -48.99 -32.62
C LEU A 693 -12.24 -48.97 -32.05
N ILE A 694 -11.30 -49.71 -32.65
CA ILE A 694 -9.87 -49.68 -32.30
C ILE A 694 -9.30 -48.27 -32.49
N ASN A 695 -9.60 -47.60 -33.60
CA ASN A 695 -9.15 -46.21 -33.83
C ASN A 695 -9.73 -45.23 -32.81
N LYS A 696 -10.99 -45.39 -32.39
CA LYS A 696 -11.62 -44.56 -31.37
C LYS A 696 -11.03 -44.84 -29.98
N ILE A 697 -10.80 -46.11 -29.64
CA ILE A 697 -10.12 -46.53 -28.41
C ILE A 697 -8.70 -45.94 -28.39
N PHE A 698 -7.95 -46.01 -29.49
CA PHE A 698 -6.60 -45.46 -29.57
C PHE A 698 -6.59 -43.93 -29.40
N ARG A 699 -7.53 -43.21 -30.01
CA ARG A 699 -7.68 -41.75 -29.81
C ARG A 699 -8.04 -41.40 -28.36
N LEU A 700 -8.92 -42.19 -27.73
CA LEU A 700 -9.28 -42.02 -26.33
C LEU A 700 -8.10 -42.34 -25.41
N GLN A 701 -7.38 -43.43 -25.62
CA GLN A 701 -6.17 -43.79 -24.89
C GLN A 701 -5.09 -42.71 -25.02
N LYS A 702 -4.87 -42.16 -26.22
CA LYS A 702 -3.94 -41.04 -26.44
C LYS A 702 -4.39 -39.76 -25.71
N THR A 703 -5.69 -39.52 -25.62
CA THR A 703 -6.25 -38.38 -24.88
C THR A 703 -6.12 -38.58 -23.37
N ILE A 704 -6.36 -39.80 -22.88
CA ILE A 704 -6.18 -40.19 -21.48
C ILE A 704 -4.71 -40.11 -21.08
N ALA A 705 -3.77 -40.61 -21.90
CA ALA A 705 -2.34 -40.51 -21.66
C ALA A 705 -1.87 -39.05 -21.56
N LYS A 706 -2.32 -38.18 -22.47
CA LYS A 706 -2.02 -36.73 -22.39
C LYS A 706 -2.60 -36.06 -21.14
N LYS A 707 -3.79 -36.48 -20.71
CA LYS A 707 -4.39 -36.00 -19.46
C LYS A 707 -3.61 -36.50 -18.26
N GLN A 708 -3.14 -37.75 -18.28
CA GLN A 708 -2.32 -38.32 -17.22
C GLN A 708 -0.96 -37.60 -17.12
N GLU A 709 -0.25 -37.39 -18.22
CA GLU A 709 1.00 -36.58 -18.23
C GLU A 709 0.77 -35.16 -17.66
N LYS A 710 -0.41 -34.57 -17.93
CA LYS A 710 -0.76 -33.26 -17.37
C LYS A 710 -1.06 -33.32 -15.87
N ILE A 711 -1.68 -34.39 -15.39
CA ILE A 711 -1.91 -34.65 -13.96
C ILE A 711 -0.55 -34.83 -13.28
N ASP A 712 0.30 -35.72 -13.78
CA ASP A 712 1.63 -35.99 -13.22
C ASP A 712 2.48 -34.70 -13.14
N TYR A 713 2.45 -33.87 -14.19
CA TYR A 713 3.12 -32.56 -14.19
C TYR A 713 2.58 -31.60 -13.11
N LEU A 714 1.26 -31.56 -12.92
CA LEU A 714 0.63 -30.70 -11.91
C LEU A 714 0.90 -31.22 -10.49
N GLU A 715 0.94 -32.54 -10.30
CA GLU A 715 1.29 -33.18 -9.03
C GLU A 715 2.74 -32.87 -8.64
N GLU A 716 3.69 -32.97 -9.58
CA GLU A 716 5.09 -32.61 -9.33
C GLU A 716 5.24 -31.11 -9.01
N HIS A 717 4.56 -30.23 -9.75
CA HIS A 717 4.56 -28.79 -9.48
C HIS A 717 3.97 -28.47 -8.09
N ASN A 718 2.87 -29.11 -7.71
CA ASN A 718 2.29 -28.96 -6.37
C ASN A 718 3.23 -29.49 -5.28
N HIS A 719 3.94 -30.59 -5.53
CA HIS A 719 4.93 -31.11 -4.59
C HIS A 719 6.09 -30.14 -4.39
N GLN A 720 6.57 -29.51 -5.47
CA GLN A 720 7.62 -28.50 -5.42
C GLN A 720 7.15 -27.25 -4.66
N LEU A 721 5.92 -26.78 -4.91
CA LEU A 721 5.32 -25.63 -4.22
C LEU A 721 5.15 -25.90 -2.71
N LEU A 722 4.71 -27.10 -2.33
CA LEU A 722 4.62 -27.52 -0.93
C LEU A 722 5.99 -27.60 -0.25
N SER A 723 7.03 -28.04 -0.96
CA SER A 723 8.41 -28.06 -0.44
C SER A 723 8.92 -26.64 -0.19
N GLU A 724 8.71 -25.72 -1.14
CA GLU A 724 9.06 -24.30 -1.00
C GLU A 724 8.28 -23.61 0.12
N MET A 725 6.98 -23.89 0.25
CA MET A 725 6.17 -23.43 1.38
C MET A 725 6.74 -23.91 2.71
N LYS A 726 7.05 -25.21 2.85
CA LYS A 726 7.66 -25.76 4.07
C LYS A 726 9.02 -25.10 4.40
N LYS A 727 9.86 -24.83 3.39
CA LYS A 727 11.13 -24.12 3.59
C LYS A 727 10.91 -22.70 4.09
N LYS A 728 9.98 -21.95 3.46
CA LYS A 728 9.63 -20.58 3.86
C LYS A 728 9.01 -20.55 5.27
N THR A 729 8.12 -21.47 5.59
CA THR A 729 7.56 -21.61 6.95
C THR A 729 8.65 -21.88 7.98
N LYS A 730 9.62 -22.77 7.70
CA LYS A 730 10.76 -23.00 8.59
C LYS A 730 11.64 -21.76 8.75
N LEU A 731 11.84 -21.00 7.69
CA LEU A 731 12.61 -19.76 7.73
C LEU A 731 11.90 -18.70 8.59
N ILE A 732 10.59 -18.53 8.39
CA ILE A 732 9.74 -17.64 9.20
C ILE A 732 9.78 -18.06 10.67
N GLN A 733 9.62 -19.36 10.96
CA GLN A 733 9.69 -19.89 12.31
C GLN A 733 11.07 -19.66 12.95
N TYR A 734 12.16 -19.82 12.18
CA TYR A 734 13.51 -19.51 12.62
C TYR A 734 13.70 -18.02 12.96
N TYR A 735 13.15 -17.11 12.15
CA TYR A 735 13.20 -15.67 12.44
C TYR A 735 12.34 -15.28 13.65
N ILE A 736 11.14 -15.86 13.80
CA ILE A 736 10.26 -15.63 14.96
C ILE A 736 10.92 -16.11 16.26
N LEU A 737 11.64 -17.24 16.24
CA LEU A 737 12.34 -17.77 17.41
C LEU A 737 13.65 -17.03 17.74
N ARG A 738 14.23 -16.31 16.77
CA ARG A 738 15.51 -15.61 16.91
C ARG A 738 15.35 -14.13 17.26
N GLU A 739 14.25 -13.48 16.89
CA GLU A 739 13.99 -12.07 17.23
C GLU A 739 13.18 -11.95 18.53
N GLU A 740 13.68 -11.11 19.47
CA GLU A 740 12.97 -10.78 20.71
C GLU A 740 11.61 -10.13 20.42
N SER A 741 10.62 -10.40 21.28
CA SER A 741 9.23 -9.93 21.18
C SER A 741 9.14 -8.40 21.14
N GLY A 742 9.29 -7.82 19.95
CA GLY A 742 9.33 -6.38 19.73
C GLY A 742 9.94 -5.96 18.39
N ALA A 743 10.75 -6.79 17.72
CA ALA A 743 11.38 -6.42 16.44
C ALA A 743 10.43 -6.37 15.24
N LEU A 744 9.24 -7.00 15.35
CA LEU A 744 8.23 -7.09 14.29
C LEU A 744 7.06 -6.11 14.47
N THR A 745 7.15 -5.15 15.40
CA THR A 745 6.12 -4.13 15.54
C THR A 745 6.15 -3.21 14.32
N THR A 746 5.03 -3.13 13.60
CA THR A 746 4.90 -2.26 12.44
C THR A 746 4.99 -0.78 12.85
N ASN A 747 5.50 0.09 11.97
CA ASN A 747 5.59 1.54 12.23
C ASN A 747 4.26 2.16 12.72
N ARG A 748 3.11 1.62 12.26
CA ARG A 748 1.77 2.03 12.69
C ARG A 748 1.47 1.67 14.15
N MET A 749 2.01 0.55 14.64
CA MET A 749 1.86 0.12 16.04
C MET A 749 2.72 0.98 16.97
N ASP A 750 3.93 1.35 16.54
CA ASP A 750 4.80 2.29 17.26
C ASP A 750 4.25 3.72 17.26
N GLU A 751 3.66 4.17 16.16
CA GLU A 751 2.95 5.44 16.10
C GLU A 751 1.74 5.46 17.02
N ASN A 752 0.94 4.40 17.07
CA ASN A 752 -0.16 4.29 18.02
C ASN A 752 0.32 4.26 19.47
N LYS A 753 1.42 3.56 19.78
CA LYS A 753 2.04 3.55 21.10
C LYS A 753 2.59 4.93 21.49
N LYS A 754 3.14 5.67 20.53
CA LYS A 754 3.61 7.05 20.68
C LYS A 754 2.44 8.04 20.82
N GLN A 755 1.31 7.81 20.15
CA GLN A 755 0.08 8.59 20.33
C GLN A 755 -0.57 8.31 21.69
N LEU A 756 -0.63 7.06 22.13
CA LEU A 756 -1.04 6.66 23.48
C LEU A 756 -0.15 7.29 24.57
N ALA A 757 1.17 7.35 24.33
CA ALA A 757 2.12 8.00 25.22
C ALA A 757 2.04 9.54 25.20
N LYS A 758 1.70 10.15 24.05
CA LYS A 758 1.52 11.61 23.91
C LYS A 758 0.20 12.10 24.50
N HIS A 759 -0.85 11.29 24.49
CA HIS A 759 -2.16 11.71 24.98
C HIS A 759 -2.45 11.41 26.46
N GLY A 760 -1.53 10.79 27.21
CA GLY A 760 -1.73 10.56 28.65
C GLY A 760 -3.02 9.80 29.00
N SER A 761 -3.62 9.11 28.03
CA SER A 761 -4.98 8.58 28.08
C SER A 761 -5.05 7.19 28.71
N THR A 762 -3.90 6.62 29.10
CA THR A 762 -3.92 5.45 29.97
C THR A 762 -4.00 5.93 31.41
N VAL A 763 -4.98 5.43 32.17
CA VAL A 763 -5.20 5.75 33.59
C VAL A 763 -3.90 5.65 34.41
N MET A 764 -3.00 4.73 34.05
CA MET A 764 -1.66 4.60 34.67
C MET A 764 -0.71 5.77 34.37
N SER A 765 -0.78 6.38 33.19
CA SER A 765 0.10 7.50 32.81
C SER A 765 -0.25 8.83 33.50
N SER A 766 -1.51 9.01 33.88
CA SER A 766 -1.95 10.14 34.72
C SER A 766 -1.60 9.92 36.20
N LEU A 767 -1.59 8.67 36.68
CA LEU A 767 -1.23 8.31 38.06
C LEU A 767 0.27 8.49 38.39
N PHE A 768 1.17 8.23 37.44
CA PHE A 768 2.62 8.35 37.68
C PHE A 768 3.21 9.73 37.32
N LYS A 769 2.38 10.66 36.86
CA LYS A 769 2.81 11.99 36.40
C LYS A 769 2.12 13.13 37.16
N SER A 770 1.85 12.93 38.45
CA SER A 770 1.50 14.04 39.34
C SER A 770 2.77 14.70 39.89
N TYR A 771 3.03 15.94 39.46
CA TYR A 771 3.92 16.85 40.17
C TYR A 771 3.41 17.02 41.63
N PRO A 772 4.29 17.26 42.62
CA PRO A 772 3.97 17.13 44.05
C PRO A 772 3.10 18.25 44.65
N THR A 773 2.25 18.91 43.86
CA THR A 773 1.44 20.06 44.32
C THR A 773 -0.06 19.86 44.29
N ASP A 774 -0.59 18.70 43.89
CA ASP A 774 -2.04 18.47 43.91
C ASP A 774 -2.51 17.69 45.14
N SER A 775 -3.08 18.43 46.09
CA SER A 775 -3.77 17.94 47.29
C SER A 775 -5.15 17.31 46.96
N ALA A 776 -5.23 16.52 45.88
CA ALA A 776 -6.48 15.94 45.38
C ALA A 776 -6.35 14.47 44.92
N ILE A 777 -5.32 13.74 45.33
CA ILE A 777 -5.38 12.27 45.36
C ILE A 777 -5.88 11.88 46.76
N THR A 778 -7.18 11.96 46.95
CA THR A 778 -7.82 11.54 48.19
C THR A 778 -7.60 10.04 48.39
N LEU A 779 -7.25 9.60 49.60
CA LEU A 779 -7.07 8.19 50.00
C LEU A 779 -8.21 7.27 49.53
N ASN A 780 -9.43 7.82 49.39
CA ASN A 780 -10.58 7.10 48.84
C ASN A 780 -10.39 6.67 47.37
N LEU A 781 -9.76 7.49 46.53
CA LEU A 781 -9.52 7.17 45.13
C LEU A 781 -8.46 6.06 44.98
N SER A 782 -7.41 6.08 45.81
CA SER A 782 -6.40 5.01 45.80
C SER A 782 -6.95 3.69 46.32
N LEU A 783 -7.83 3.71 47.34
CA LEU A 783 -8.54 2.53 47.81
C LEU A 783 -9.52 1.98 46.76
N GLU A 784 -10.23 2.84 46.03
CA GLU A 784 -11.14 2.43 44.95
C GLU A 784 -10.37 1.80 43.77
N ILE A 785 -9.22 2.37 43.40
CA ILE A 785 -8.35 1.81 42.35
C ILE A 785 -7.82 0.43 42.77
N ASN A 786 -7.41 0.27 44.04
CA ASN A 786 -6.96 -1.02 44.57
C ASN A 786 -8.07 -2.07 44.55
N LYS A 787 -9.30 -1.70 44.96
CA LYS A 787 -10.46 -2.60 44.90
C LYS A 787 -10.75 -3.05 43.46
N ARG A 788 -10.67 -2.14 42.48
CA ARG A 788 -10.88 -2.48 41.06
C ARG A 788 -9.77 -3.35 40.49
N LEU A 789 -8.51 -3.07 40.83
CA LEU A 789 -7.38 -3.93 40.44
C LEU A 789 -7.52 -5.33 41.03
N GLN A 790 -7.93 -5.43 42.30
CA GLN A 790 -8.19 -6.70 42.95
C GLN A 790 -9.32 -7.47 42.26
N ALA A 791 -10.44 -6.81 41.94
CA ALA A 791 -11.54 -7.45 41.21
C ALA A 791 -11.13 -7.96 39.81
N VAL A 792 -10.29 -7.21 39.09
CA VAL A 792 -9.74 -7.63 37.80
C VAL A 792 -8.79 -8.81 37.95
N LEU A 793 -7.98 -8.82 39.02
CA LEU A 793 -7.09 -9.95 39.32
C LEU A 793 -7.89 -11.21 39.65
N GLU A 794 -8.93 -11.09 40.48
CA GLU A 794 -9.84 -12.18 40.85
C GLU A 794 -10.57 -12.74 39.62
N ASP A 795 -11.09 -11.89 38.73
CA ASP A 795 -11.72 -12.32 37.46
C ASP A 795 -10.72 -12.99 36.51
N THR A 796 -9.49 -12.50 36.45
CA THR A 796 -8.43 -13.09 35.62
C THR A 796 -8.00 -14.45 36.16
N ILE A 797 -7.87 -14.60 37.48
CA ILE A 797 -7.57 -15.88 38.13
C ILE A 797 -8.71 -16.87 37.89
N LEU A 798 -9.97 -16.43 38.04
CA LEU A 798 -11.14 -17.27 37.79
C LEU A 798 -11.17 -17.77 36.34
N LYS A 799 -10.98 -16.87 35.35
CA LYS A 799 -10.88 -17.27 33.93
C LYS A 799 -9.75 -18.24 33.67
N ASN A 800 -8.59 -18.05 34.30
CA ASN A 800 -7.47 -18.98 34.15
C ASN A 800 -7.76 -20.37 34.76
N ILE A 801 -8.47 -20.42 35.89
CA ILE A 801 -8.94 -21.68 36.48
C ILE A 801 -9.92 -22.37 35.53
N THR A 802 -10.93 -21.66 35.01
CA THR A 802 -11.90 -22.21 34.05
C THR A 802 -11.25 -22.69 32.76
N LEU A 803 -10.27 -21.93 32.22
CA LEU A 803 -9.51 -22.36 31.05
C LEU A 803 -8.73 -23.64 31.31
N LYS A 804 -8.13 -23.78 32.50
CA LYS A 804 -7.42 -25.00 32.89
C LYS A 804 -8.35 -26.20 33.02
N GLU A 805 -9.54 -26.04 33.58
CA GLU A 805 -10.57 -27.09 33.63
C GLU A 805 -11.05 -27.50 32.24
N ASN A 806 -11.30 -26.53 31.35
CA ASN A 806 -11.67 -26.81 29.96
C ASN A 806 -10.56 -27.57 29.22
N LEU A 807 -9.30 -27.20 29.45
CA LEU A 807 -8.15 -27.88 28.84
C LEU A 807 -7.99 -29.31 29.36
N ASN A 808 -8.22 -29.54 30.66
CA ASN A 808 -8.23 -30.89 31.24
C ASN A 808 -9.37 -31.74 30.66
N THR A 809 -10.58 -31.17 30.55
CA THR A 809 -11.75 -31.86 29.96
C THR A 809 -11.50 -32.23 28.50
N LEU A 810 -10.91 -31.31 27.73
CA LEU A 810 -10.52 -31.59 26.35
C LEU A 810 -9.41 -32.65 26.28
N GLY A 811 -8.45 -32.62 27.21
CA GLY A 811 -7.43 -33.65 27.34
C GLY A 811 -8.01 -35.04 27.61
N GLU A 812 -9.02 -35.13 28.49
CA GLU A 812 -9.75 -36.37 28.79
C GLU A 812 -10.55 -36.86 27.58
N GLU A 813 -11.24 -35.98 26.84
CA GLU A 813 -11.98 -36.38 25.64
C GLU A 813 -11.03 -36.80 24.51
N ILE A 814 -9.87 -36.14 24.37
CA ILE A 814 -8.81 -36.59 23.44
C ILE A 814 -8.30 -37.97 23.85
N ALA A 815 -8.04 -38.20 25.15
CA ALA A 815 -7.61 -39.52 25.63
C ALA A 815 -8.67 -40.60 25.35
N ARG A 816 -9.95 -40.28 25.57
CA ARG A 816 -11.10 -41.16 25.28
C ARG A 816 -11.21 -41.47 23.79
N LEU A 817 -11.13 -40.46 22.92
CA LEU A 817 -11.15 -40.62 21.47
C LEU A 817 -9.94 -41.40 20.96
N MET A 818 -8.77 -41.20 21.55
CA MET A 818 -7.58 -42.00 21.24
C MET A 818 -7.74 -43.46 21.66
N GLN A 819 -8.38 -43.71 22.80
CA GLN A 819 -8.67 -45.06 23.29
C GLN A 819 -9.71 -45.77 22.41
N GLN A 820 -10.73 -45.03 21.96
CA GLN A 820 -11.76 -45.52 21.02
C GLN A 820 -11.19 -45.77 19.60
N ARG A 821 -10.19 -44.98 19.18
CA ARG A 821 -9.49 -45.21 17.92
C ARG A 821 -8.58 -46.45 17.96
N ASN A 822 -8.10 -46.83 19.14
CA ASN A 822 -7.22 -47.97 19.35
C ASN A 822 -7.97 -49.26 19.74
N SER A 823 -9.30 -49.25 19.90
CA SER A 823 -10.10 -50.47 20.03
C SER A 823 -10.33 -51.11 18.64
N PRO A 824 -9.81 -52.31 18.36
CA PRO A 824 -9.92 -52.93 17.05
C PRO A 824 -11.34 -53.45 16.80
N ASP A 825 -11.84 -53.11 15.62
CA ASP A 825 -13.06 -53.52 14.96
C ASP A 825 -13.43 -55.00 15.18
N ARG A 826 -14.48 -55.26 15.96
CA ARG A 826 -15.22 -56.54 15.92
C ARG A 826 -16.50 -56.29 15.15
N GLY A 827 -16.53 -56.69 13.87
CA GLY A 827 -17.83 -56.73 13.20
C GLY A 827 -17.92 -56.95 11.69
N ALA A 828 -16.94 -57.52 10.99
CA ALA A 828 -17.20 -57.99 9.62
C ALA A 828 -16.26 -59.12 9.15
N SER A 829 -16.55 -60.35 9.55
CA SER A 829 -16.26 -61.50 8.69
C SER A 829 -17.25 -62.62 8.97
N SER A 830 -18.19 -62.82 8.06
CA SER A 830 -18.99 -64.03 7.98
C SER A 830 -19.15 -64.44 6.53
N LYS A 831 -18.55 -65.60 6.25
CA LYS A 831 -18.95 -66.66 5.29
C LYS A 831 -18.57 -66.50 3.81
N ALA A 832 -17.62 -67.37 3.40
CA ALA A 832 -17.88 -68.36 2.36
C ALA A 832 -16.94 -69.58 2.57
N VAL A 833 -17.48 -70.75 2.96
CA VAL A 833 -17.70 -71.96 2.14
C VAL A 833 -16.57 -73.00 2.27
N THR A 834 -16.86 -74.11 2.97
CA THR A 834 -16.50 -75.50 2.61
C THR A 834 -17.32 -76.42 3.54
N VAL A 835 -18.39 -77.06 3.04
CA VAL A 835 -18.47 -78.51 2.74
C VAL A 835 -18.16 -79.38 3.96
N ASP A 836 -19.20 -79.76 4.70
CA ASP A 836 -19.86 -81.08 4.61
C ASP A 836 -21.38 -80.88 4.63
#